data_AF-A0A9Q1G1B4-F1
#
_entry.id   AF-A0A9Q1G1B4-F1
#
_cell.length_a   1.000
_cell.length_b   1.000
_cell.length_c   1.000
_cell.angle_alpha   90.00
_cell.angle_beta   90.00
_cell.angle_gamma   90.00
#
_symmetry.space_group_name_H-M   'P 1'
#
loop_
_entity.id
_entity.type
_entity.pdbx_description
1 polymer ?
#
loop_
_entity_poly.entity_id
_entity_poly.type
_entity_poly.pdbx_seq_one_letter_code
_entity_poly.pdbx_strand_id
1 'polypeptide(L)'
;MFKMRSWALALLFGIWFATLLAAINCEERPIPEANLLVLTVATKETDGFRRFLRSAKHFNYTIKVLGRGEKWRGGDYMSAPGGGQKVRLLKSALEQIKDDKKVILFIDSYDVVFASGPKELLKKFKQARHKVVFSAETLIWPDRHLEDKHPHVREGKRFLGSGGFVGYVSNLKEMVADWAGKDNESDQLFYTKIYIDPEKRKSINITLDTKCRLFQNLHGALDEVVLKFEDARVRARNVMYDTLPVLIHGNGPTKLQINYLGNYIPKVWTFETGCTVCDTDLRPLSGLKESDYPLVVIGIFIQQPTPFVSVFFERLLNLKYPKDRLKLFIYNPEPHHQKHVSSFLEHHGTEYQAVNVIGPEEDMDSITSRNLGFDVCRKDSDCEYFFSVDVEVVLKNADTLKILVEQNRPIIAPMVTRSGKLWTNFWGALSADGFYARSEDYVDIVQGRRVGVWNVPYISSVYLVKGSVLKNELSASDLFTSDNLDSDMTFCHNARNQGVFMFVTNRHGFGRVLSTENYQTTHLHNDLWQIFENPVDWEERYIHSNYSRITKDKIIETPCPDVYWFPIFTDVGCDHIVEEMEHFGQWSKGGTTDTRIQGGYENVPTIDIHMNQIGYEREWHKFLLDYIAPITEKMYPGYYTKCTSYLNFVVRYKPDEQPLLTPHHDASTFTINIALNSKEVDYQAQFDLAFVVRYKPDEQPFLRPHHDASTFTINVALNQMGIDYQGGGCRFLRYDCAVQAPRKGWTLLHPGRLTHYHEGLPTTGGVRYIAVSFVDP
;
A
#
# COMPACT_ATOMS: atom_id res chain seq x y z
N MET A 1 -83.21 -41.52 7.31
CA MET A 1 -82.88 -40.07 7.40
C MET A 1 -81.40 -39.75 7.71
N PHE A 2 -80.56 -40.72 8.14
CA PHE A 2 -79.16 -40.45 8.52
C PHE A 2 -78.12 -40.52 7.38
N LYS A 3 -78.38 -41.23 6.27
CA LYS A 3 -77.42 -41.36 5.16
C LYS A 3 -77.34 -40.15 4.21
N MET A 4 -78.40 -39.34 4.08
CA MET A 4 -78.39 -38.14 3.21
C MET A 4 -77.68 -36.93 3.83
N ARG A 5 -77.58 -36.83 5.16
CA ARG A 5 -76.88 -35.72 5.83
C ARG A 5 -75.36 -35.82 5.74
N SER A 6 -74.80 -37.04 5.72
CA SER A 6 -73.35 -37.26 5.62
C SER A 6 -72.79 -36.88 4.24
N TRP A 7 -73.54 -37.11 3.17
CA TRP A 7 -73.13 -36.74 1.82
C TRP A 7 -73.18 -35.23 1.57
N ALA A 8 -74.17 -34.53 2.15
CA ALA A 8 -74.25 -33.08 2.07
C ALA A 8 -73.10 -32.38 2.82
N LEU A 9 -72.70 -32.90 3.99
CA LEU A 9 -71.56 -32.38 4.75
C LEU A 9 -70.21 -32.66 4.07
N ALA A 10 -70.04 -33.81 3.43
CA ALA A 10 -68.83 -34.12 2.67
C ALA A 10 -68.69 -33.27 1.39
N LEU A 11 -69.80 -32.99 0.70
CA LEU A 11 -69.81 -32.06 -0.44
C LEU A 11 -69.53 -30.62 -0.01
N LEU A 12 -70.10 -30.16 1.11
CA LEU A 12 -69.82 -28.84 1.66
C LEU A 12 -68.36 -28.70 2.08
N PHE A 13 -67.76 -29.71 2.74
CA PHE A 13 -66.33 -29.71 3.07
C PHE A 13 -65.44 -29.77 1.82
N GLY A 14 -65.80 -30.56 0.82
CA GLY A 14 -65.07 -30.64 -0.45
C GLY A 14 -65.10 -29.33 -1.25
N ILE A 15 -66.23 -28.64 -1.26
CA ILE A 15 -66.36 -27.32 -1.89
C ILE A 15 -65.58 -26.26 -1.09
N TRP A 16 -65.63 -26.31 0.25
CA TRP A 16 -64.87 -25.38 1.10
C TRP A 16 -63.36 -25.60 1.02
N PHE A 17 -62.90 -26.85 0.89
CA PHE A 17 -61.50 -27.19 0.70
C PHE A 17 -61.02 -26.84 -0.72
N ALA A 18 -61.87 -27.01 -1.74
CA ALA A 18 -61.59 -26.60 -3.12
C ALA A 18 -61.58 -25.07 -3.28
N THR A 19 -62.44 -24.32 -2.56
CA THR A 19 -62.38 -22.86 -2.54
C THR A 19 -61.22 -22.34 -1.69
N LEU A 20 -60.81 -23.03 -0.63
CA LEU A 20 -59.57 -22.74 0.10
C LEU A 20 -58.34 -22.98 -0.80
N LEU A 21 -58.27 -24.10 -1.52
CA LEU A 21 -57.19 -24.39 -2.46
C LEU A 21 -57.17 -23.42 -3.65
N ALA A 22 -58.33 -22.99 -4.16
CA ALA A 22 -58.43 -21.96 -5.20
C ALA A 22 -58.05 -20.56 -4.68
N ALA A 23 -58.29 -20.26 -3.39
CA ALA A 23 -57.85 -19.03 -2.75
C ALA A 23 -56.34 -19.03 -2.40
N ILE A 24 -55.75 -20.21 -2.17
CA ILE A 24 -54.31 -20.40 -1.91
C ILE A 24 -53.49 -20.33 -3.21
N ASN A 25 -54.08 -20.65 -4.37
CA ASN A 25 -53.40 -20.69 -5.67
C ASN A 25 -53.66 -19.49 -6.60
N CYS A 26 -54.08 -18.34 -6.07
CA CYS A 26 -54.07 -17.09 -6.83
C CYS A 26 -52.64 -16.52 -6.91
N GLU A 27 -51.72 -17.27 -7.53
CA GLU A 27 -50.46 -16.68 -8.00
C GLU A 27 -50.82 -15.70 -9.13
N GLU A 28 -50.93 -14.43 -8.77
CA GLU A 28 -51.14 -13.38 -9.77
C GLU A 28 -50.04 -13.50 -10.85
N ARG A 29 -50.42 -13.66 -12.12
CA ARG A 29 -49.49 -13.90 -13.25
C ARG A 29 -48.25 -12.99 -13.23
N PRO A 30 -47.02 -13.53 -13.29
CA PRO A 30 -45.80 -12.72 -13.21
C PRO A 30 -45.76 -11.70 -14.35
N ILE A 31 -45.23 -10.50 -14.06
CA ILE A 31 -44.99 -9.48 -15.08
C ILE A 31 -43.82 -9.96 -15.94
N PRO A 32 -43.98 -10.06 -17.28
CA PRO A 32 -42.87 -10.43 -18.16
C PRO A 32 -41.70 -9.45 -18.05
N GLU A 33 -40.46 -9.96 -18.01
CA GLU A 33 -39.25 -9.12 -17.92
C GLU A 33 -39.11 -8.16 -19.10
N ALA A 34 -39.60 -8.56 -20.29
CA ALA A 34 -39.64 -7.71 -21.48
C ALA A 34 -40.49 -6.44 -21.32
N ASN A 35 -41.35 -6.37 -20.30
CA ASN A 35 -42.16 -5.20 -20.00
C ASN A 35 -41.46 -4.19 -19.09
N LEU A 36 -40.27 -4.51 -18.56
CA LEU A 36 -39.48 -3.60 -17.75
C LEU A 36 -38.51 -2.79 -18.62
N LEU A 37 -38.54 -1.47 -18.48
CA LEU A 37 -37.54 -0.56 -19.03
C LEU A 37 -36.92 0.28 -17.92
N VAL A 38 -35.60 0.32 -17.86
CA VAL A 38 -34.87 1.20 -16.95
C VAL A 38 -34.61 2.53 -17.66
N LEU A 39 -35.06 3.63 -17.06
CA LEU A 39 -34.72 4.98 -17.48
C LEU A 39 -33.75 5.58 -16.48
N THR A 40 -32.68 6.19 -16.97
CA THR A 40 -31.71 6.90 -16.14
C THR A 40 -31.20 8.13 -16.86
N VAL A 41 -30.64 9.08 -16.12
CA VAL A 41 -30.05 10.30 -16.67
C VAL A 41 -28.53 10.23 -16.51
N ALA A 42 -27.81 10.47 -17.59
CA ALA A 42 -26.36 10.62 -17.58
C ALA A 42 -25.94 11.56 -18.72
N THR A 43 -25.29 12.66 -18.36
CA THR A 43 -24.80 13.65 -19.33
C THR A 43 -23.40 13.31 -19.85
N LYS A 44 -22.62 12.58 -19.05
CA LYS A 44 -21.25 12.12 -19.36
C LYS A 44 -21.06 10.66 -18.94
N GLU A 45 -20.07 9.99 -19.53
CA GLU A 45 -19.67 8.64 -19.13
C GLU A 45 -18.63 8.68 -18.01
N THR A 46 -19.10 8.87 -16.77
CA THR A 46 -18.26 8.85 -15.57
C THR A 46 -17.93 7.42 -15.13
N ASP A 47 -16.96 7.26 -14.22
CA ASP A 47 -16.63 5.94 -13.67
C ASP A 47 -17.81 5.33 -12.88
N GLY A 48 -18.55 6.19 -12.16
CA GLY A 48 -19.80 5.83 -11.50
C GLY A 48 -20.84 5.28 -12.48
N PHE A 49 -21.02 5.95 -13.61
CA PHE A 49 -21.91 5.50 -14.68
C PHE A 49 -21.48 4.16 -15.29
N ARG A 50 -20.18 3.98 -15.54
CA ARG A 50 -19.63 2.69 -16.03
C ARG A 50 -19.87 1.56 -15.04
N ARG A 51 -19.70 1.81 -13.72
CA ARG A 51 -20.03 0.85 -12.66
C ARG A 51 -21.52 0.48 -12.70
N PHE A 52 -22.41 1.45 -12.82
CA PHE A 52 -23.85 1.23 -12.94
C PHE A 52 -24.17 0.35 -14.16
N LEU A 53 -23.69 0.71 -15.35
CA LEU A 53 -23.90 -0.06 -16.58
C LEU A 53 -23.37 -1.49 -16.47
N ARG A 54 -22.20 -1.69 -15.86
CA ARG A 54 -21.62 -3.02 -15.62
C ARG A 54 -22.55 -3.88 -14.75
N SER A 55 -23.04 -3.33 -13.64
CA SER A 55 -23.96 -4.05 -12.74
C SER A 55 -25.30 -4.37 -13.42
N ALA A 56 -25.81 -3.45 -14.25
CA ALA A 56 -27.04 -3.65 -14.99
C ALA A 56 -26.92 -4.71 -16.09
N LYS A 57 -25.80 -4.69 -16.83
CA LYS A 57 -25.47 -5.69 -17.87
C LYS A 57 -25.35 -7.09 -17.28
N HIS A 58 -24.79 -7.22 -16.07
CA HIS A 58 -24.69 -8.51 -15.37
C HIS A 58 -26.05 -9.20 -15.20
N PHE A 59 -27.11 -8.42 -14.98
CA PHE A 59 -28.47 -8.93 -14.80
C PHE A 59 -29.37 -8.79 -16.04
N ASN A 60 -28.81 -8.43 -17.20
CA ASN A 60 -29.55 -8.22 -18.46
C ASN A 60 -30.68 -7.18 -18.37
N TYR A 61 -30.47 -6.08 -17.64
CA TYR A 61 -31.42 -4.96 -17.66
C TYR A 61 -31.39 -4.22 -19.01
N THR A 62 -32.57 -3.85 -19.52
CA THR A 62 -32.70 -2.96 -20.67
C THR A 62 -32.72 -1.52 -20.20
N ILE A 63 -31.70 -0.73 -20.55
CA ILE A 63 -31.54 0.66 -20.11
C ILE A 63 -31.69 1.63 -21.28
N LYS A 64 -32.46 2.70 -21.10
CA LYS A 64 -32.45 3.89 -21.96
C LYS A 64 -31.91 5.07 -21.16
N VAL A 65 -30.76 5.58 -21.62
CA VAL A 65 -30.05 6.72 -21.02
C VAL A 65 -30.61 8.01 -21.61
N LEU A 66 -30.96 8.95 -20.75
CA LEU A 66 -31.50 10.26 -21.12
C LEU A 66 -30.44 11.35 -20.92
N GLY A 67 -30.45 12.37 -21.78
CA GLY A 67 -29.57 13.54 -21.66
C GLY A 67 -28.11 13.32 -22.07
N ARG A 68 -27.78 12.22 -22.75
CA ARG A 68 -26.40 11.94 -23.20
C ARG A 68 -25.92 13.03 -24.16
N GLY A 69 -24.82 13.69 -23.83
CA GLY A 69 -24.27 14.81 -24.60
C GLY A 69 -24.94 16.17 -24.31
N GLU A 70 -26.00 16.22 -23.51
CA GLU A 70 -26.54 17.49 -23.03
C GLU A 70 -25.68 18.07 -21.90
N LYS A 71 -25.55 19.40 -21.86
CA LYS A 71 -24.95 20.08 -20.70
C LYS A 71 -25.87 19.92 -19.50
N TRP A 72 -25.33 19.52 -18.35
CA TRP A 72 -26.06 19.50 -17.09
C TRP A 72 -26.42 20.92 -16.66
N ARG A 73 -27.71 21.17 -16.46
CA ARG A 73 -28.31 22.43 -15.98
C ARG A 73 -29.10 22.21 -14.68
N GLY A 74 -28.98 21.02 -14.10
CA GLY A 74 -29.75 20.60 -12.93
C GLY A 74 -29.32 21.20 -11.59
N GLY A 75 -28.49 22.24 -11.58
CA GLY A 75 -27.85 22.74 -10.35
C GLY A 75 -26.57 21.97 -10.00
N ASP A 76 -25.98 22.29 -8.87
CA ASP A 76 -24.80 21.60 -8.36
C ASP A 76 -25.21 20.47 -7.42
N TYR A 77 -24.59 19.30 -7.57
CA TYR A 77 -24.87 18.11 -6.75
C TYR A 77 -24.47 18.32 -5.28
N MET A 78 -23.60 19.29 -4.99
CA MET A 78 -23.11 19.62 -3.65
C MET A 78 -23.92 20.70 -2.95
N SER A 79 -24.77 21.45 -3.67
CA SER A 79 -25.59 22.54 -3.11
C SER A 79 -27.07 22.36 -3.45
N ALA A 80 -27.87 22.05 -2.42
CA ALA A 80 -29.32 21.94 -2.50
C ALA A 80 -30.01 23.27 -2.87
N PRO A 81 -31.13 23.29 -3.62
CA PRO A 81 -31.80 22.20 -4.35
C PRO A 81 -31.50 22.17 -5.86
N GLY A 82 -31.62 20.99 -6.50
CA GLY A 82 -31.46 20.79 -7.95
C GLY A 82 -32.08 19.48 -8.46
N GLY A 83 -31.90 19.15 -9.74
CA GLY A 83 -32.30 17.87 -10.34
C GLY A 83 -33.48 17.92 -11.32
N GLY A 84 -34.18 19.06 -11.46
CA GLY A 84 -35.36 19.23 -12.30
C GLY A 84 -35.17 18.87 -13.78
N GLN A 85 -33.95 19.01 -14.32
CA GLN A 85 -33.60 18.54 -15.66
C GLN A 85 -33.92 17.05 -15.84
N LYS A 86 -33.75 16.23 -14.79
CA LYS A 86 -34.09 14.80 -14.81
C LYS A 86 -35.59 14.59 -15.01
N VAL A 87 -36.42 15.40 -14.35
CA VAL A 87 -37.90 15.32 -14.46
C VAL A 87 -38.35 15.73 -15.86
N ARG A 88 -37.79 16.81 -16.43
CA ARG A 88 -38.07 17.23 -17.82
C ARG A 88 -37.73 16.14 -18.84
N LEU A 89 -36.54 15.55 -18.70
CA LEU A 89 -36.08 14.46 -19.57
C LEU A 89 -36.96 13.21 -19.43
N LEU A 90 -37.33 12.86 -18.20
CA LEU A 90 -38.24 11.75 -17.92
C LEU A 90 -39.62 11.97 -18.54
N LYS A 91 -40.22 13.16 -18.37
CA LYS A 91 -41.51 13.53 -18.98
C LYS A 91 -41.48 13.33 -20.48
N SER A 92 -40.47 13.90 -21.15
CA SER A 92 -40.28 13.77 -22.60
C SER A 92 -40.10 12.31 -23.02
N ALA A 93 -39.41 11.50 -22.22
CA ALA A 93 -39.20 10.08 -22.50
C ALA A 93 -40.48 9.25 -22.33
N LEU A 94 -41.31 9.54 -21.32
CA LEU A 94 -42.57 8.85 -21.05
C LEU A 94 -43.61 9.13 -22.14
N GLU A 95 -43.65 10.34 -22.69
CA GLU A 95 -44.53 10.72 -23.80
C GLU A 95 -44.27 9.87 -25.07
N GLN A 96 -43.03 9.45 -25.29
CA GLN A 96 -42.66 8.59 -26.42
C GLN A 96 -43.07 7.12 -26.25
N ILE A 97 -43.40 6.68 -25.02
CA ILE A 97 -43.74 5.29 -24.74
C ILE A 97 -45.25 5.09 -24.92
N LYS A 98 -45.62 4.33 -25.97
CA LYS A 98 -47.02 4.06 -26.33
C LYS A 98 -47.67 2.93 -25.52
N ASP A 99 -46.88 2.01 -24.98
CA ASP A 99 -47.39 0.85 -24.24
C ASP A 99 -47.56 1.20 -22.76
N ASP A 100 -48.80 1.48 -22.37
CA ASP A 100 -49.14 1.86 -21.00
C ASP A 100 -49.02 0.70 -20.00
N LYS A 101 -48.89 -0.55 -20.47
CA LYS A 101 -48.70 -1.73 -19.60
C LYS A 101 -47.24 -1.95 -19.21
N LYS A 102 -46.30 -1.20 -19.79
CA LYS A 102 -44.89 -1.27 -19.41
C LYS A 102 -44.66 -0.75 -18.00
N VAL A 103 -43.67 -1.34 -17.35
CA VAL A 103 -43.16 -0.92 -16.05
C VAL A 103 -41.85 -0.17 -16.29
N ILE A 104 -41.75 1.03 -15.74
CA ILE A 104 -40.53 1.84 -15.79
C ILE A 104 -39.88 1.82 -14.42
N LEU A 105 -38.58 1.54 -14.40
CA LEU A 105 -37.71 1.83 -13.26
C LEU A 105 -36.93 3.11 -13.60
N PHE A 106 -37.23 4.20 -12.92
CA PHE A 106 -36.42 5.40 -12.98
C PHE A 106 -35.41 5.38 -11.83
N ILE A 107 -34.13 5.59 -12.13
CA ILE A 107 -33.06 5.50 -11.15
C ILE A 107 -31.89 6.41 -11.54
N ASP A 108 -31.21 7.00 -10.55
CA ASP A 108 -29.93 7.68 -10.76
C ASP A 108 -28.84 6.66 -11.20
N SER A 109 -27.74 7.16 -11.77
CA SER A 109 -26.72 6.26 -12.37
C SER A 109 -25.30 6.44 -11.85
N TYR A 110 -24.88 7.61 -11.39
CA TYR A 110 -23.48 7.82 -11.02
C TYR A 110 -23.12 7.11 -9.69
N ASP A 111 -24.10 6.91 -8.82
CA ASP A 111 -23.97 6.44 -7.44
C ASP A 111 -24.90 5.26 -7.13
N VAL A 112 -25.25 4.49 -8.16
CA VAL A 112 -26.16 3.34 -8.03
C VAL A 112 -25.50 2.04 -8.51
N VAL A 113 -25.81 0.94 -7.82
CA VAL A 113 -25.40 -0.42 -8.19
C VAL A 113 -26.60 -1.37 -8.12
N PHE A 114 -26.78 -2.21 -9.15
CA PHE A 114 -27.72 -3.32 -9.10
C PHE A 114 -27.15 -4.50 -8.31
N ALA A 115 -27.94 -5.02 -7.37
CA ALA A 115 -27.62 -6.19 -6.54
C ALA A 115 -28.48 -7.42 -6.88
N SER A 116 -29.54 -7.28 -7.69
CA SER A 116 -30.33 -8.39 -8.23
C SER A 116 -30.96 -8.02 -9.57
N GLY A 117 -31.59 -9.01 -10.22
CA GLY A 117 -32.11 -8.90 -11.59
C GLY A 117 -33.60 -8.56 -11.72
N PRO A 118 -34.08 -8.35 -12.97
CA PRO A 118 -35.44 -7.89 -13.29
C PRO A 118 -36.56 -8.71 -12.66
N LYS A 119 -36.41 -10.04 -12.63
CA LYS A 119 -37.39 -10.97 -12.07
C LYS A 119 -37.70 -10.69 -10.59
N GLU A 120 -36.66 -10.48 -9.78
CA GLU A 120 -36.82 -10.18 -8.35
C GLU A 120 -37.42 -8.79 -8.15
N LEU A 121 -36.99 -7.81 -8.94
CA LEU A 121 -37.53 -6.46 -8.95
C LEU A 121 -39.04 -6.45 -9.20
N LEU A 122 -39.48 -7.07 -10.30
CA LEU A 122 -40.89 -7.11 -10.68
C LEU A 122 -41.75 -7.89 -9.68
N LYS A 123 -41.21 -8.99 -9.12
CA LYS A 123 -41.87 -9.73 -8.04
C LYS A 123 -42.12 -8.85 -6.82
N LYS A 124 -41.09 -8.12 -6.36
CA LYS A 124 -41.19 -7.23 -5.20
C LYS A 124 -42.08 -6.01 -5.45
N PHE A 125 -41.98 -5.41 -6.64
CA PHE A 125 -42.87 -4.33 -7.06
C PHE A 125 -44.33 -4.75 -7.01
N LYS A 126 -44.65 -5.95 -7.52
CA LYS A 126 -46.00 -6.50 -7.45
C LYS A 126 -46.47 -6.77 -6.02
N GLN A 127 -45.59 -7.31 -5.17
CA GLN A 127 -45.87 -7.53 -3.74
C GLN A 127 -46.15 -6.23 -2.98
N ALA A 128 -45.67 -5.08 -3.45
CA ALA A 128 -45.99 -3.79 -2.85
C ALA A 128 -47.47 -3.41 -3.03
N ARG A 129 -48.19 -4.02 -4.00
CA ARG A 129 -49.63 -3.79 -4.26
C ARG A 129 -50.00 -2.33 -4.58
N HIS A 130 -49.06 -1.57 -5.12
CA HIS A 130 -49.26 -0.18 -5.57
C HIS A 130 -48.84 -0.03 -7.03
N LYS A 131 -49.22 1.09 -7.67
CA LYS A 131 -48.91 1.34 -9.08
C LYS A 131 -47.61 2.11 -9.28
N VAL A 132 -47.18 2.86 -8.27
CA VAL A 132 -45.89 3.54 -8.20
C VAL A 132 -45.29 3.31 -6.80
N VAL A 133 -44.03 2.87 -6.75
CA VAL A 133 -43.28 2.65 -5.52
C VAL A 133 -42.01 3.48 -5.59
N PHE A 134 -41.89 4.46 -4.70
CA PHE A 134 -40.66 5.24 -4.52
C PHE A 134 -39.72 4.56 -3.53
N SER A 135 -38.43 4.84 -3.67
CA SER A 135 -37.48 4.60 -2.60
C SER A 135 -37.85 5.41 -1.35
N ALA A 136 -37.41 4.94 -0.19
CA ALA A 136 -37.68 5.59 1.08
C ALA A 136 -36.38 5.96 1.79
N GLU A 137 -36.39 7.06 2.54
CA GLU A 137 -35.22 7.62 3.23
C GLU A 137 -35.52 7.90 4.71
N THR A 138 -34.46 7.90 5.53
CA THR A 138 -34.53 8.25 6.96
C THR A 138 -34.65 9.76 7.16
N LEU A 139 -33.99 10.54 6.30
CA LEU A 139 -33.85 11.99 6.44
C LEU A 139 -34.83 12.71 5.52
N ILE A 140 -35.54 13.71 6.03
CA ILE A 140 -36.38 14.58 5.22
C ILE A 140 -35.51 15.64 4.53
N TRP A 141 -35.65 15.74 3.20
CA TRP A 141 -34.94 16.70 2.37
C TRP A 141 -35.80 17.06 1.13
N PRO A 142 -35.70 18.29 0.58
CA PRO A 142 -34.92 19.42 1.09
C PRO A 142 -35.63 20.24 2.18
N ASP A 143 -36.95 20.15 2.29
CA ASP A 143 -37.75 20.99 3.19
C ASP A 143 -38.23 20.23 4.43
N ARG A 144 -37.60 20.48 5.58
CA ARG A 144 -37.94 19.85 6.86
C ARG A 144 -39.34 20.22 7.36
N HIS A 145 -39.90 21.36 6.96
CA HIS A 145 -41.22 21.81 7.41
C HIS A 145 -42.37 20.94 6.86
N LEU A 146 -42.08 20.04 5.91
CA LEU A 146 -43.08 19.11 5.36
C LEU A 146 -43.19 17.82 6.16
N GLU A 147 -42.45 17.66 7.27
CA GLU A 147 -42.43 16.44 8.06
C GLU A 147 -43.83 16.02 8.54
N ASP A 148 -44.60 16.94 9.11
CA ASP A 148 -45.95 16.67 9.63
C ASP A 148 -46.96 16.32 8.54
N LYS A 149 -46.69 16.72 7.29
CA LYS A 149 -47.54 16.40 6.14
C LYS A 149 -47.27 14.99 5.59
N HIS A 150 -46.17 14.35 5.96
CA HIS A 150 -45.88 12.99 5.52
C HIS A 150 -46.72 11.98 6.32
N PRO A 151 -47.32 10.97 5.65
CA PRO A 151 -47.99 9.87 6.34
C PRO A 151 -47.11 9.25 7.42
N HIS A 152 -47.69 8.96 8.57
CA HIS A 152 -47.00 8.19 9.59
C HIS A 152 -46.82 6.75 9.14
N VAL A 153 -45.60 6.25 9.30
CA VAL A 153 -45.25 4.86 9.04
C VAL A 153 -44.97 4.21 10.39
N ARG A 154 -45.61 3.06 10.67
CA ARG A 154 -45.42 2.34 11.94
C ARG A 154 -44.00 1.81 12.10
N GLU A 155 -43.40 1.38 11.00
CA GLU A 155 -42.08 0.75 10.96
C GLU A 155 -41.46 0.98 9.57
N GLY A 156 -40.20 1.40 9.55
CA GLY A 156 -39.45 1.67 8.33
C GLY A 156 -39.19 3.14 8.06
N LYS A 157 -38.56 3.40 6.91
CA LYS A 157 -38.21 4.73 6.42
C LYS A 157 -39.48 5.51 6.04
N ARG A 158 -39.57 6.77 6.47
CA ARG A 158 -40.79 7.59 6.38
C ARG A 158 -40.85 8.49 5.16
N PHE A 159 -39.71 8.99 4.70
CA PHE A 159 -39.65 10.07 3.71
C PHE A 159 -39.42 9.52 2.31
N LEU A 160 -39.95 10.20 1.29
CA LEU A 160 -39.77 9.83 -0.11
C LEU A 160 -38.29 10.00 -0.51
N GLY A 161 -37.79 9.16 -1.41
CA GLY A 161 -36.51 9.37 -2.11
C GLY A 161 -36.69 9.31 -3.62
N SER A 162 -36.35 10.39 -4.32
CA SER A 162 -36.57 10.57 -5.76
C SER A 162 -35.48 9.94 -6.64
N GLY A 163 -34.34 9.59 -6.05
CA GLY A 163 -33.25 8.92 -6.77
C GLY A 163 -33.61 7.53 -7.31
N GLY A 164 -34.76 6.97 -6.89
CA GLY A 164 -35.27 5.71 -7.43
C GLY A 164 -36.76 5.51 -7.22
N PHE A 165 -37.46 5.11 -8.28
CA PHE A 165 -38.85 4.65 -8.22
C PHE A 165 -39.21 3.72 -9.38
N VAL A 166 -40.21 2.87 -9.16
CA VAL A 166 -40.74 1.95 -10.16
C VAL A 166 -42.26 2.12 -10.30
N GLY A 167 -42.78 2.13 -11.52
CA GLY A 167 -44.22 2.28 -11.74
C GLY A 167 -44.68 1.96 -13.15
N TYR A 168 -46.00 1.85 -13.34
CA TYR A 168 -46.61 1.68 -14.66
C TYR A 168 -46.56 2.99 -15.45
N VAL A 169 -46.35 2.91 -16.77
CA VAL A 169 -46.23 4.09 -17.66
C VAL A 169 -47.41 5.04 -17.52
N SER A 170 -48.65 4.53 -17.45
CA SER A 170 -49.86 5.37 -17.27
C SER A 170 -49.80 6.25 -16.02
N ASN A 171 -49.42 5.66 -14.88
CA ASN A 171 -49.35 6.35 -13.60
C ASN A 171 -48.17 7.32 -13.54
N LEU A 172 -47.05 6.97 -14.17
CA LEU A 172 -45.89 7.86 -14.23
C LEU A 172 -46.14 9.07 -15.14
N LYS A 173 -46.88 8.91 -16.25
CA LYS A 173 -47.31 10.04 -17.10
C LYS A 173 -48.20 11.00 -16.31
N GLU A 174 -49.19 10.50 -15.56
CA GLU A 174 -50.03 11.31 -14.68
C GLU A 174 -49.19 12.05 -13.63
N MET A 175 -48.21 11.36 -13.03
CA MET A 175 -47.33 11.93 -12.00
C MET A 175 -46.47 13.09 -12.48
N VAL A 176 -45.93 13.04 -13.70
CA VAL A 176 -45.04 14.10 -14.23
C VAL A 176 -45.77 15.11 -15.12
N ALA A 177 -47.08 14.93 -15.37
CA ALA A 177 -47.86 15.78 -16.28
C ALA A 177 -47.74 17.27 -15.93
N ASP A 178 -47.86 17.59 -14.64
CA ASP A 178 -47.84 18.96 -14.12
C ASP A 178 -46.43 19.56 -14.00
N TRP A 179 -45.37 18.84 -14.39
CA TRP A 179 -44.02 19.41 -14.36
C TRP A 179 -43.91 20.57 -15.37
N ALA A 180 -43.78 21.78 -14.82
CA ALA A 180 -43.47 23.03 -15.49
C ALA A 180 -42.29 23.78 -14.83
N GLY A 181 -41.56 23.11 -13.93
CA GLY A 181 -40.42 23.66 -13.21
C GLY A 181 -39.17 23.84 -14.09
N LYS A 182 -38.24 24.67 -13.61
CA LYS A 182 -36.94 24.90 -14.26
C LYS A 182 -35.99 23.71 -14.07
N ASP A 183 -35.00 23.59 -14.94
CA ASP A 183 -34.00 22.52 -14.87
C ASP A 183 -33.26 22.47 -13.52
N ASN A 184 -33.06 23.60 -12.85
CA ASN A 184 -32.38 23.72 -11.56
C ASN A 184 -33.30 23.61 -10.33
N GLU A 185 -34.60 23.37 -10.50
CA GLU A 185 -35.49 23.14 -9.36
C GLU A 185 -35.32 21.72 -8.80
N SER A 186 -35.77 21.49 -7.56
CA SER A 186 -35.64 20.18 -6.91
C SER A 186 -36.60 19.15 -7.51
N ASP A 187 -36.05 18.08 -8.06
CA ASP A 187 -36.79 16.87 -8.42
C ASP A 187 -37.43 16.22 -7.18
N GLN A 188 -36.66 16.09 -6.10
CA GLN A 188 -37.15 15.58 -4.82
C GLN A 188 -38.36 16.37 -4.31
N LEU A 189 -38.26 17.70 -4.20
CA LEU A 189 -39.34 18.52 -3.65
C LEU A 189 -40.61 18.40 -4.51
N PHE A 190 -40.46 18.29 -5.83
CA PHE A 190 -41.59 18.06 -6.74
C PHE A 190 -42.31 16.76 -6.43
N TYR A 191 -41.59 15.64 -6.34
CA TYR A 191 -42.21 14.34 -6.01
C TYR A 191 -42.75 14.31 -4.58
N THR A 192 -42.06 14.92 -3.62
CA THR A 192 -42.54 15.06 -2.23
C THR A 192 -43.87 15.79 -2.17
N LYS A 193 -44.01 16.92 -2.89
CA LYS A 193 -45.28 17.68 -2.95
C LYS A 193 -46.43 16.85 -3.52
N ILE A 194 -46.17 16.00 -4.51
CA ILE A 194 -47.17 15.06 -5.05
C ILE A 194 -47.54 13.98 -4.01
N TYR A 195 -46.55 13.45 -3.29
CA TYR A 195 -46.78 12.36 -2.33
C TYR A 195 -47.52 12.79 -1.06
N ILE A 196 -47.26 14.01 -0.56
CA ILE A 196 -47.94 14.54 0.64
C ILE A 196 -49.37 15.00 0.35
N ASP A 197 -49.72 15.25 -0.92
CA ASP A 197 -51.10 15.52 -1.35
C ASP A 197 -51.92 14.21 -1.33
N PRO A 198 -52.93 14.08 -0.43
CA PRO A 198 -53.69 12.84 -0.29
C PRO A 198 -54.48 12.45 -1.54
N GLU A 199 -55.00 13.43 -2.28
CA GLU A 199 -55.82 13.20 -3.48
C GLU A 199 -54.93 12.70 -4.62
N LYS A 200 -53.81 13.40 -4.87
CA LYS A 200 -52.84 12.98 -5.90
C LYS A 200 -52.21 11.63 -5.56
N ARG A 201 -51.80 11.41 -4.31
CA ARG A 201 -51.24 10.12 -3.86
C ARG A 201 -52.21 8.96 -4.10
N LYS A 202 -53.51 9.16 -3.82
CA LYS A 202 -54.55 8.15 -4.02
C LYS A 202 -54.87 7.92 -5.49
N SER A 203 -54.99 8.99 -6.30
CA SER A 203 -55.24 8.91 -7.75
C SER A 203 -54.14 8.13 -8.47
N ILE A 204 -52.88 8.54 -8.27
CA ILE A 204 -51.72 7.94 -8.93
C ILE A 204 -51.37 6.58 -8.30
N ASN A 205 -51.84 6.29 -7.08
CA ASN A 205 -51.57 5.09 -6.31
C ASN A 205 -50.07 4.91 -6.00
N ILE A 206 -49.55 5.87 -5.24
CA ILE A 206 -48.14 5.99 -4.83
C ILE A 206 -47.93 5.44 -3.43
N THR A 207 -46.84 4.67 -3.24
CA THR A 207 -46.33 4.26 -1.93
C THR A 207 -44.80 4.38 -1.84
N LEU A 208 -44.27 4.17 -0.64
CA LEU A 208 -42.83 4.14 -0.37
C LEU A 208 -42.36 2.72 -0.02
N ASP A 209 -41.15 2.36 -0.43
CA ASP A 209 -40.48 1.13 -0.03
C ASP A 209 -39.88 1.25 1.38
N THR A 210 -40.75 1.37 2.38
CA THR A 210 -40.37 1.72 3.77
C THR A 210 -39.40 0.73 4.43
N LYS A 211 -39.37 -0.53 3.99
CA LYS A 211 -38.50 -1.60 4.52
C LYS A 211 -37.33 -1.96 3.59
N CYS A 212 -37.02 -1.09 2.62
CA CYS A 212 -35.89 -1.24 1.70
C CYS A 212 -35.87 -2.59 0.95
N ARG A 213 -37.03 -3.09 0.51
CA ARG A 213 -37.12 -4.38 -0.21
C ARG A 213 -36.57 -4.25 -1.63
N LEU A 214 -36.84 -3.13 -2.29
CA LEU A 214 -36.41 -2.78 -3.64
C LEU A 214 -35.19 -1.87 -3.61
N PHE A 215 -35.24 -0.79 -2.83
CA PHE A 215 -34.26 0.30 -2.85
C PHE A 215 -33.60 0.45 -1.48
N GLN A 216 -32.27 0.50 -1.47
CA GLN A 216 -31.49 0.88 -0.29
C GLN A 216 -30.78 2.20 -0.54
N ASN A 217 -31.29 3.27 0.05
CA ASN A 217 -30.59 4.53 0.18
C ASN A 217 -29.60 4.43 1.36
N LEU A 218 -28.36 4.87 1.16
CA LEU A 218 -27.30 4.72 2.17
C LEU A 218 -27.25 5.87 3.17
N HIS A 219 -27.69 7.08 2.80
CA HIS A 219 -27.63 8.24 3.69
C HIS A 219 -28.56 8.07 4.91
N GLY A 220 -27.97 8.01 6.10
CA GLY A 220 -28.70 7.74 7.34
C GLY A 220 -29.14 6.29 7.52
N ALA A 221 -28.44 5.34 6.88
CA ALA A 221 -28.67 3.89 7.02
C ALA A 221 -27.38 3.06 6.82
N LEU A 222 -26.19 3.65 7.04
CA LEU A 222 -24.91 2.96 6.81
C LEU A 222 -24.70 1.79 7.77
N ASP A 223 -25.11 1.94 9.02
CA ASP A 223 -25.10 0.94 10.09
C ASP A 223 -26.08 -0.21 9.86
N GLU A 224 -27.06 -0.03 8.97
CA GLU A 224 -28.04 -1.06 8.62
C GLU A 224 -27.56 -1.98 7.50
N VAL A 225 -26.48 -1.65 6.79
CA VAL A 225 -26.10 -2.32 5.53
C VAL A 225 -24.80 -3.10 5.70
N VAL A 226 -24.87 -4.41 5.44
CA VAL A 226 -23.71 -5.30 5.43
C VAL A 226 -23.58 -6.04 4.10
N LEU A 227 -22.35 -6.43 3.74
CA LEU A 227 -22.12 -7.33 2.61
C LEU A 227 -22.59 -8.74 2.98
N LYS A 228 -23.42 -9.33 2.12
CA LYS A 228 -23.82 -10.72 2.17
C LYS A 228 -23.22 -11.46 0.99
N PHE A 229 -22.25 -12.32 1.29
CA PHE A 229 -21.69 -13.26 0.33
C PHE A 229 -22.67 -14.42 0.14
N GLU A 230 -23.08 -14.66 -1.11
CA GLU A 230 -23.89 -15.79 -1.53
C GLU A 230 -23.08 -16.62 -2.53
N ASP A 231 -23.52 -17.85 -2.82
CA ASP A 231 -22.87 -18.68 -3.84
C ASP A 231 -22.87 -17.93 -5.18
N ALA A 232 -21.67 -17.64 -5.70
CA ALA A 232 -21.41 -16.97 -6.96
C ALA A 232 -21.81 -15.48 -7.10
N ARG A 233 -22.21 -14.78 -6.02
CA ARG A 233 -22.47 -13.32 -6.03
C ARG A 233 -22.42 -12.69 -4.63
N VAL A 234 -22.32 -11.36 -4.57
CA VAL A 234 -22.41 -10.55 -3.34
C VAL A 234 -23.59 -9.59 -3.42
N ARG A 235 -24.31 -9.44 -2.31
CA ARG A 235 -25.43 -8.50 -2.17
C ARG A 235 -25.25 -7.62 -0.94
N ALA A 236 -26.00 -6.53 -0.87
CA ALA A 236 -26.24 -5.85 0.39
C ALA A 236 -27.40 -6.53 1.13
N ARG A 237 -27.28 -6.67 2.44
CA ARG A 237 -28.39 -7.02 3.34
C ARG A 237 -28.65 -5.84 4.26
N ASN A 238 -29.91 -5.40 4.32
CA ASN A 238 -30.36 -4.51 5.37
C ASN A 238 -30.67 -5.36 6.61
N VAL A 239 -29.89 -5.23 7.68
CA VAL A 239 -30.03 -6.05 8.88
C VAL A 239 -31.19 -5.60 9.78
N MET A 240 -31.62 -4.34 9.66
CA MET A 240 -32.72 -3.79 10.45
C MET A 240 -34.08 -4.37 10.03
N TYR A 241 -34.30 -4.55 8.72
CA TYR A 241 -35.57 -5.08 8.19
C TYR A 241 -35.47 -6.51 7.65
N ASP A 242 -34.28 -7.10 7.75
CA ASP A 242 -33.92 -8.39 7.15
C ASP A 242 -34.30 -8.48 5.66
N THR A 243 -33.88 -7.48 4.88
CA THR A 243 -34.16 -7.42 3.45
C THR A 243 -32.90 -7.51 2.62
N LEU A 244 -33.06 -7.99 1.38
CA LEU A 244 -32.02 -7.98 0.34
C LEU A 244 -32.45 -6.99 -0.73
N PRO A 245 -32.02 -5.72 -0.68
CA PRO A 245 -32.37 -4.72 -1.68
C PRO A 245 -31.99 -5.18 -3.10
N VAL A 246 -32.72 -4.68 -4.10
CA VAL A 246 -32.41 -4.92 -5.51
C VAL A 246 -31.44 -3.87 -6.04
N LEU A 247 -31.57 -2.62 -5.57
CA LEU A 247 -30.70 -1.52 -5.91
C LEU A 247 -30.14 -0.87 -4.65
N ILE A 248 -28.90 -0.42 -4.73
CA ILE A 248 -28.23 0.33 -3.67
C ILE A 248 -27.86 1.68 -4.24
N HIS A 249 -28.23 2.73 -3.53
CA HIS A 249 -28.08 4.12 -3.93
C HIS A 249 -27.25 4.86 -2.88
N GLY A 250 -26.05 5.28 -3.27
CA GLY A 250 -25.14 6.08 -2.46
C GLY A 250 -25.54 7.56 -2.43
N ASN A 251 -26.79 7.85 -2.06
CA ASN A 251 -27.31 9.21 -2.02
C ASN A 251 -26.56 10.11 -1.02
N GLY A 252 -26.57 11.42 -1.28
CA GLY A 252 -25.90 12.40 -0.41
C GLY A 252 -24.39 12.10 -0.22
N PRO A 253 -23.85 12.21 1.02
CA PRO A 253 -22.42 12.07 1.31
C PRO A 253 -21.93 10.61 1.39
N THR A 254 -22.65 9.66 0.77
CA THR A 254 -22.34 8.21 0.87
C THR A 254 -21.68 7.62 -0.39
N LYS A 255 -21.08 8.48 -1.23
CA LYS A 255 -20.40 8.09 -2.48
C LYS A 255 -19.25 7.11 -2.24
N LEU A 256 -18.52 7.29 -1.14
CA LEU A 256 -17.41 6.41 -0.78
C LEU A 256 -17.89 5.02 -0.33
N GLN A 257 -19.01 4.96 0.40
CA GLN A 257 -19.58 3.69 0.84
C GLN A 257 -20.12 2.89 -0.34
N ILE A 258 -20.73 3.53 -1.35
CA ILE A 258 -21.09 2.82 -2.58
C ILE A 258 -19.87 2.41 -3.43
N ASN A 259 -18.74 3.13 -3.33
CA ASN A 259 -17.48 2.69 -3.92
C ASN A 259 -16.98 1.39 -3.26
N TYR A 260 -16.98 1.33 -1.93
CA TYR A 260 -16.68 0.12 -1.16
C TYR A 260 -17.58 -1.06 -1.56
N LEU A 261 -18.92 -0.88 -1.47
CA LEU A 261 -19.87 -1.93 -1.83
C LEU A 261 -19.72 -2.36 -3.31
N GLY A 262 -19.41 -1.41 -4.19
CA GLY A 262 -19.19 -1.62 -5.62
C GLY A 262 -17.92 -2.41 -5.97
N ASN A 263 -17.00 -2.62 -5.02
CA ASN A 263 -15.86 -3.54 -5.19
C ASN A 263 -16.28 -5.02 -5.08
N TYR A 264 -17.50 -5.29 -4.60
CA TYR A 264 -18.01 -6.65 -4.40
C TYR A 264 -19.27 -6.91 -5.23
N ILE A 265 -20.24 -6.00 -5.17
CA ILE A 265 -21.58 -6.19 -5.72
C ILE A 265 -21.62 -5.91 -7.24
N PRO A 266 -22.34 -6.73 -8.04
CA PRO A 266 -22.98 -7.99 -7.65
C PRO A 266 -22.05 -9.19 -7.73
N LYS A 267 -21.00 -9.14 -8.55
CA LYS A 267 -20.04 -10.25 -8.72
C LYS A 267 -18.67 -9.71 -9.09
N VAL A 268 -18.26 -8.59 -8.50
CA VAL A 268 -16.99 -7.93 -8.80
C VAL A 268 -15.84 -8.71 -8.16
N TRP A 269 -16.02 -9.08 -6.88
CA TRP A 269 -15.12 -9.96 -6.14
C TRP A 269 -15.94 -10.94 -5.29
N THR A 270 -15.58 -12.23 -5.33
CA THR A 270 -16.18 -13.29 -4.47
C THR A 270 -15.09 -14.20 -3.93
N PHE A 271 -15.39 -15.00 -2.90
CA PHE A 271 -14.44 -15.98 -2.36
C PHE A 271 -14.16 -17.12 -3.35
N GLU A 272 -15.13 -17.46 -4.21
CA GLU A 272 -15.01 -18.58 -5.15
C GLU A 272 -14.29 -18.19 -6.45
N THR A 273 -14.54 -16.98 -6.96
CA THR A 273 -14.00 -16.55 -8.27
C THR A 273 -12.88 -15.52 -8.17
N GLY A 274 -12.61 -14.98 -6.98
CA GLY A 274 -11.80 -13.78 -6.83
C GLY A 274 -12.39 -12.61 -7.63
N CYS A 275 -11.52 -11.72 -8.10
CA CYS A 275 -11.90 -10.55 -8.89
C CYS A 275 -12.26 -10.92 -10.34
N THR A 276 -13.52 -10.74 -10.73
CA THR A 276 -13.97 -11.06 -12.11
C THR A 276 -13.79 -9.93 -13.11
N VAL A 277 -13.60 -8.70 -12.62
CA VAL A 277 -13.48 -7.49 -13.46
C VAL A 277 -12.03 -7.05 -13.65
N CYS A 278 -11.10 -7.64 -12.93
CA CYS A 278 -9.70 -7.22 -12.93
C CYS A 278 -9.02 -7.41 -14.29
N ASP A 279 -9.54 -8.30 -15.12
CA ASP A 279 -9.06 -8.58 -16.48
C ASP A 279 -9.98 -7.99 -17.57
N THR A 280 -10.86 -7.05 -17.19
CA THR A 280 -11.74 -6.37 -18.14
C THR A 280 -11.18 -5.01 -18.56
N ASP A 281 -11.38 -4.67 -19.84
CA ASP A 281 -10.90 -3.43 -20.47
C ASP A 281 -9.37 -3.24 -20.37
N LEU A 282 -8.63 -4.35 -20.38
CA LEU A 282 -7.17 -4.31 -20.38
C LEU A 282 -6.65 -3.72 -21.70
N ARG A 283 -5.53 -3.00 -21.61
CA ARG A 283 -4.74 -2.54 -22.76
C ARG A 283 -3.51 -3.45 -22.90
N PRO A 284 -3.61 -4.63 -23.52
CA PRO A 284 -2.49 -5.56 -23.58
C PRO A 284 -1.31 -4.93 -24.32
N LEU A 285 -0.12 -5.01 -23.73
CA LEU A 285 1.12 -4.61 -24.39
C LEU A 285 1.73 -5.79 -25.16
N SER A 286 1.32 -7.02 -24.85
CA SER A 286 1.83 -8.31 -25.38
C SER A 286 1.64 -8.57 -26.88
N GLY A 287 1.22 -7.57 -27.66
CA GLY A 287 1.16 -7.62 -29.12
C GLY A 287 1.65 -6.33 -29.81
N LEU A 288 2.13 -5.36 -29.04
CA LEU A 288 2.71 -4.12 -29.55
C LEU A 288 4.21 -4.29 -29.71
N LYS A 289 4.79 -3.62 -30.72
CA LYS A 289 6.24 -3.43 -30.74
C LYS A 289 6.62 -2.46 -29.64
N GLU A 290 7.81 -2.61 -29.07
CA GLU A 290 8.29 -1.72 -28.00
C GLU A 290 8.28 -0.23 -28.42
N SER A 291 8.51 0.07 -29.70
CA SER A 291 8.39 1.42 -30.27
C SER A 291 6.98 2.03 -30.16
N ASP A 292 5.96 1.19 -30.08
CA ASP A 292 4.55 1.56 -30.10
C ASP A 292 3.95 1.59 -28.68
N TYR A 293 4.77 1.36 -27.65
CA TYR A 293 4.31 1.42 -26.26
C TYR A 293 3.84 2.84 -25.91
N PRO A 294 2.87 2.99 -25.00
CA PRO A 294 2.41 4.32 -24.60
C PRO A 294 3.55 5.18 -24.07
N LEU A 295 3.57 6.47 -24.41
CA LEU A 295 4.55 7.37 -23.82
C LEU A 295 4.20 7.63 -22.34
N VAL A 296 5.17 7.44 -21.45
CA VAL A 296 5.01 7.68 -20.02
C VAL A 296 5.98 8.76 -19.54
N VAL A 297 5.46 9.76 -18.83
CA VAL A 297 6.28 10.69 -18.04
C VAL A 297 6.39 10.12 -16.63
N ILE A 298 7.61 9.84 -16.16
CA ILE A 298 7.87 9.42 -14.78
C ILE A 298 8.25 10.66 -13.97
N GLY A 299 7.40 11.02 -13.00
CA GLY A 299 7.69 12.04 -12.01
C GLY A 299 8.33 11.42 -10.78
N ILE A 300 9.57 11.81 -10.49
CA ILE A 300 10.38 11.34 -9.37
C ILE A 300 10.50 12.48 -8.37
N PHE A 301 10.06 12.26 -7.13
CA PHE A 301 10.05 13.28 -6.08
C PHE A 301 10.94 12.88 -4.90
N ILE A 302 12.01 13.65 -4.66
CA ILE A 302 12.96 13.48 -3.55
C ILE A 302 12.70 14.58 -2.51
N GLN A 303 11.69 14.42 -1.66
CA GLN A 303 11.20 15.51 -0.81
C GLN A 303 11.94 15.70 0.51
N GLN A 304 12.72 14.69 0.91
CA GLN A 304 13.44 14.65 2.16
C GLN A 304 14.64 13.70 2.04
N PRO A 305 15.63 13.79 2.95
CA PRO A 305 16.71 12.83 3.03
C PRO A 305 16.17 11.39 3.13
N THR A 306 16.37 10.61 2.07
CA THR A 306 15.89 9.22 2.00
C THR A 306 17.08 8.24 1.89
N PRO A 307 17.02 7.08 2.54
CA PRO A 307 17.98 5.99 2.35
C PRO A 307 17.98 5.39 0.93
N PHE A 308 19.10 4.79 0.53
CA PHE A 308 19.22 3.92 -0.65
C PHE A 308 18.78 4.56 -1.99
N VAL A 309 19.00 5.87 -2.17
CA VAL A 309 18.62 6.61 -3.39
C VAL A 309 19.37 6.10 -4.63
N SER A 310 20.63 5.70 -4.49
CA SER A 310 21.37 5.04 -5.58
C SER A 310 20.66 3.76 -6.04
N VAL A 311 20.19 2.94 -5.10
CA VAL A 311 19.46 1.71 -5.38
C VAL A 311 18.07 2.00 -5.97
N PHE A 312 17.44 3.12 -5.62
CA PHE A 312 16.22 3.57 -6.30
C PHE A 312 16.45 3.77 -7.81
N PHE A 313 17.53 4.46 -8.18
CA PHE A 313 17.88 4.68 -9.60
C PHE A 313 18.30 3.39 -10.31
N GLU A 314 19.00 2.46 -9.64
CA GLU A 314 19.27 1.11 -10.17
C GLU A 314 17.95 0.37 -10.49
N ARG A 315 16.94 0.47 -9.63
CA ARG A 315 15.62 -0.13 -9.86
C ARG A 315 14.85 0.56 -10.98
N LEU A 316 14.92 1.89 -11.07
CA LEU A 316 14.34 2.66 -12.17
C LEU A 316 14.91 2.22 -13.53
N LEU A 317 16.22 2.04 -13.61
CA LEU A 317 16.90 1.52 -14.80
C LEU A 317 16.42 0.10 -15.13
N ASN A 318 16.24 -0.75 -14.12
CA ASN A 318 15.77 -2.13 -14.28
C ASN A 318 14.28 -2.28 -14.60
N LEU A 319 13.47 -1.21 -14.56
CA LEU A 319 12.08 -1.28 -15.01
C LEU A 319 12.02 -1.74 -16.47
N LYS A 320 11.29 -2.84 -16.71
CA LYS A 320 11.12 -3.45 -18.05
C LYS A 320 10.14 -2.63 -18.87
N TYR A 321 10.53 -1.42 -19.25
CA TYR A 321 9.79 -0.55 -20.17
C TYR A 321 10.81 0.15 -21.08
N PRO A 322 10.54 0.31 -22.38
CA PRO A 322 11.51 0.91 -23.32
C PRO A 322 11.85 2.34 -22.89
N LYS A 323 13.14 2.63 -22.67
CA LYS A 323 13.58 3.92 -22.10
C LYS A 323 13.33 5.10 -23.06
N ASP A 324 13.36 4.84 -24.36
CA ASP A 324 12.98 5.77 -25.44
C ASP A 324 11.47 6.11 -25.46
N ARG A 325 10.65 5.37 -24.69
CA ARG A 325 9.23 5.63 -24.44
C ARG A 325 8.98 6.22 -23.05
N LEU A 326 10.03 6.62 -22.34
CA LEU A 326 9.97 7.25 -21.03
C LEU A 326 10.57 8.66 -21.08
N LYS A 327 9.86 9.61 -20.46
CA LYS A 327 10.40 10.93 -20.10
C LYS A 327 10.56 11.01 -18.59
N LEU A 328 11.62 11.62 -18.10
CA LEU A 328 11.85 11.81 -16.67
C LEU A 328 11.58 13.26 -16.27
N PHE A 329 10.86 13.43 -15.17
CA PHE A 329 10.77 14.67 -14.41
C PHE A 329 11.29 14.37 -13.01
N ILE A 330 12.40 14.98 -12.60
CA ILE A 330 13.05 14.74 -11.31
C ILE A 330 13.00 16.02 -10.50
N TYR A 331 12.35 15.99 -9.34
CA TYR A 331 12.38 17.07 -8.37
C TYR A 331 13.24 16.65 -7.17
N ASN A 332 14.30 17.41 -6.91
CA ASN A 332 15.23 17.19 -5.81
C ASN A 332 15.55 18.51 -5.10
N PRO A 333 14.83 18.89 -4.05
CA PRO A 333 15.19 19.98 -3.15
C PRO A 333 16.39 19.64 -2.24
N GLU A 334 16.79 18.37 -2.13
CA GLU A 334 17.78 17.92 -1.16
C GLU A 334 19.21 17.98 -1.71
N PRO A 335 20.09 18.87 -1.21
CA PRO A 335 21.48 18.98 -1.69
C PRO A 335 22.27 17.69 -1.48
N HIS A 336 21.98 16.94 -0.42
CA HIS A 336 22.59 15.66 -0.12
C HIS A 336 22.41 14.65 -1.27
N HIS A 337 21.24 14.67 -1.94
CA HIS A 337 20.91 13.73 -3.01
C HIS A 337 21.32 14.21 -4.40
N GLN A 338 21.83 15.43 -4.53
CA GLN A 338 22.23 15.99 -5.83
C GLN A 338 23.29 15.13 -6.53
N LYS A 339 24.25 14.58 -5.78
CA LYS A 339 25.29 13.69 -6.33
C LYS A 339 24.70 12.41 -6.92
N HIS A 340 23.69 11.82 -6.26
CA HIS A 340 23.02 10.62 -6.74
C HIS A 340 22.28 10.89 -8.05
N VAL A 341 21.55 12.00 -8.13
CA VAL A 341 20.82 12.40 -9.34
C VAL A 341 21.79 12.67 -10.49
N SER A 342 22.83 13.47 -10.27
CA SER A 342 23.82 13.80 -11.30
C SER A 342 24.54 12.56 -11.83
N SER A 343 24.96 11.65 -10.94
CA SER A 343 25.64 10.41 -11.33
C SER A 343 24.74 9.52 -12.20
N PHE A 344 23.46 9.38 -11.85
CA PHE A 344 22.50 8.62 -12.65
C PHE A 344 22.32 9.24 -14.04
N LEU A 345 22.17 10.56 -14.12
CA LEU A 345 21.93 11.26 -15.39
C LEU A 345 23.16 11.27 -16.31
N GLU A 346 24.36 11.36 -15.75
CA GLU A 346 25.61 11.27 -16.52
C GLU A 346 25.73 9.92 -17.24
N HIS A 347 25.39 8.82 -16.57
CA HIS A 347 25.54 7.48 -17.12
C HIS A 347 24.34 7.03 -17.97
N HIS A 348 23.12 7.42 -17.58
CA HIS A 348 21.88 6.84 -18.13
C HIS A 348 20.89 7.87 -18.68
N GLY A 349 21.11 9.18 -18.48
CA GLY A 349 20.15 10.22 -18.87
C GLY A 349 19.82 10.23 -20.36
N THR A 350 20.79 9.87 -21.22
CA THR A 350 20.62 9.82 -22.69
C THR A 350 19.81 8.64 -23.20
N GLU A 351 19.57 7.61 -22.35
CA GLU A 351 18.71 6.47 -22.71
C GLU A 351 17.22 6.84 -22.70
N TYR A 352 16.86 7.90 -21.96
CA TYR A 352 15.48 8.37 -21.84
C TYR A 352 15.14 9.38 -22.94
N GLN A 353 13.87 9.43 -23.34
CA GLN A 353 13.43 10.30 -24.44
C GLN A 353 13.63 11.79 -24.13
N ALA A 354 13.42 12.18 -22.87
CA ALA A 354 13.67 13.52 -22.36
C ALA A 354 13.86 13.46 -20.84
N VAL A 355 14.64 14.39 -20.30
CA VAL A 355 14.85 14.55 -18.86
C VAL A 355 14.66 16.02 -18.50
N ASN A 356 13.86 16.27 -17.48
CA ASN A 356 13.71 17.57 -16.83
C ASN A 356 14.05 17.42 -15.35
N VAL A 357 14.92 18.28 -14.81
CA VAL A 357 15.39 18.22 -13.42
C VAL A 357 15.18 19.57 -12.78
N ILE A 358 14.55 19.58 -11.61
CA ILE A 358 14.42 20.73 -10.73
C ILE A 358 15.29 20.45 -9.51
N GLY A 359 16.41 21.16 -9.40
CA GLY A 359 17.41 20.97 -8.35
C GLY A 359 17.17 21.84 -7.10
N PRO A 360 18.03 21.72 -6.09
CA PRO A 360 17.93 22.48 -4.84
C PRO A 360 18.07 23.99 -5.04
N GLU A 361 18.70 24.43 -6.13
CA GLU A 361 18.97 25.84 -6.42
C GLU A 361 17.73 26.63 -6.87
N GLU A 362 16.67 25.94 -7.30
CA GLU A 362 15.47 26.57 -7.84
C GLU A 362 14.44 27.00 -6.77
N ASP A 363 14.69 26.69 -5.48
CA ASP A 363 13.87 27.05 -4.31
C ASP A 363 12.35 26.87 -4.53
N MET A 364 11.99 25.75 -5.16
CA MET A 364 10.60 25.37 -5.45
C MET A 364 10.06 24.48 -4.33
N ASP A 365 8.85 24.77 -3.84
CA ASP A 365 8.20 23.94 -2.83
C ASP A 365 7.65 22.63 -3.41
N SER A 366 7.45 21.64 -2.53
CA SER A 366 6.99 20.29 -2.89
C SER A 366 5.63 20.29 -3.61
N ILE A 367 4.69 21.14 -3.19
CA ILE A 367 3.34 21.19 -3.76
C ILE A 367 3.40 21.73 -5.20
N THR A 368 4.11 22.83 -5.40
CA THR A 368 4.34 23.41 -6.73
C THR A 368 5.04 22.41 -7.65
N SER A 369 6.01 21.64 -7.14
CA SER A 369 6.71 20.62 -7.94
C SER A 369 5.78 19.51 -8.44
N ARG A 370 4.83 19.04 -7.61
CA ARG A 370 3.85 18.00 -8.01
C ARG A 370 2.88 18.54 -9.07
N ASN A 371 2.39 19.77 -8.89
CA ASN A 371 1.59 20.47 -9.91
C ASN A 371 2.35 20.60 -11.23
N LEU A 372 3.63 21.00 -11.18
CA LEU A 372 4.50 21.13 -12.35
C LEU A 372 4.72 19.79 -13.06
N GLY A 373 4.97 18.71 -12.31
CA GLY A 373 5.12 17.36 -12.85
C GLY A 373 3.88 16.92 -13.64
N PHE A 374 2.68 17.13 -13.09
CA PHE A 374 1.43 16.87 -13.82
C PHE A 374 1.28 17.75 -15.05
N ASP A 375 1.70 19.02 -14.96
CA ASP A 375 1.68 19.95 -16.07
C ASP A 375 2.58 19.53 -17.24
N VAL A 376 3.72 18.88 -16.97
CA VAL A 376 4.59 18.32 -18.01
C VAL A 376 3.80 17.33 -18.87
N CYS A 377 3.05 16.41 -18.26
CA CYS A 377 2.21 15.46 -19.00
C CYS A 377 0.95 16.11 -19.59
N ARG A 378 0.34 17.07 -18.88
CA ARG A 378 -0.88 17.75 -19.31
C ARG A 378 -0.66 18.56 -20.58
N LYS A 379 0.46 19.27 -20.67
CA LYS A 379 0.84 20.13 -21.81
C LYS A 379 1.41 19.34 -22.99
N ASP A 380 1.94 18.14 -22.74
CA ASP A 380 2.44 17.25 -23.77
C ASP A 380 1.30 16.44 -24.40
N SER A 381 1.01 16.66 -25.68
CA SER A 381 -0.03 15.93 -26.41
C SER A 381 0.24 14.43 -26.46
N ASP A 382 1.51 14.04 -26.50
CA ASP A 382 1.94 12.65 -26.68
C ASP A 382 1.96 11.88 -25.35
N CYS A 383 1.95 12.58 -24.21
CA CYS A 383 1.90 11.94 -22.90
C CYS A 383 0.56 11.19 -22.71
N GLU A 384 0.65 9.87 -22.64
CA GLU A 384 -0.50 8.99 -22.40
C GLU A 384 -0.67 8.64 -20.92
N TYR A 385 0.43 8.60 -20.16
CA TYR A 385 0.39 8.34 -18.72
C TYR A 385 1.44 9.17 -17.97
N PHE A 386 1.10 9.58 -16.75
CA PHE A 386 2.02 10.12 -15.77
C PHE A 386 2.22 9.12 -14.64
N PHE A 387 3.43 8.66 -14.41
CA PHE A 387 3.79 7.75 -13.32
C PHE A 387 4.49 8.53 -12.21
N SER A 388 3.75 8.82 -11.14
CA SER A 388 4.26 9.50 -9.95
C SER A 388 4.93 8.48 -9.04
N VAL A 389 6.19 8.73 -8.63
CA VAL A 389 6.94 7.87 -7.72
C VAL A 389 7.76 8.73 -6.76
N ASP A 390 7.50 8.59 -5.47
CA ASP A 390 8.34 9.17 -4.42
C ASP A 390 9.56 8.26 -4.19
N VAL A 391 10.70 8.86 -3.87
CA VAL A 391 12.00 8.16 -3.82
C VAL A 391 12.08 7.05 -2.76
N GLU A 392 11.27 7.12 -1.70
CA GLU A 392 11.16 6.09 -0.65
C GLU A 392 10.47 4.80 -1.11
N VAL A 393 9.92 4.77 -2.33
CA VAL A 393 9.25 3.59 -2.88
C VAL A 393 10.28 2.61 -3.45
N VAL A 394 10.24 1.38 -2.94
CA VAL A 394 11.07 0.27 -3.41
C VAL A 394 10.26 -0.61 -4.36
N LEU A 395 10.38 -0.38 -5.66
CA LEU A 395 9.76 -1.21 -6.69
C LEU A 395 10.61 -2.45 -6.98
N LYS A 396 10.27 -3.57 -6.32
CA LYS A 396 10.94 -4.86 -6.56
C LYS A 396 10.53 -5.52 -7.87
N ASN A 397 9.28 -5.30 -8.28
CA ASN A 397 8.76 -5.88 -9.51
C ASN A 397 9.12 -5.00 -10.71
N ALA A 398 10.07 -5.45 -11.53
CA ALA A 398 10.50 -4.75 -12.74
C ALA A 398 9.38 -4.57 -13.79
N ASP A 399 8.31 -5.37 -13.71
CA ASP A 399 7.16 -5.29 -14.61
C ASP A 399 6.05 -4.32 -14.09
N THR A 400 6.28 -3.61 -12.97
CA THR A 400 5.28 -2.73 -12.34
C THR A 400 4.64 -1.76 -13.33
N LEU A 401 5.43 -0.99 -14.08
CA LEU A 401 4.89 0.01 -15.00
C LEU A 401 4.05 -0.63 -16.12
N LYS A 402 4.50 -1.75 -16.69
CA LYS A 402 3.73 -2.52 -17.68
C LYS A 402 2.38 -2.95 -17.12
N ILE A 403 2.38 -3.56 -15.93
CA ILE A 403 1.16 -4.06 -15.27
C ILE A 403 0.17 -2.91 -15.05
N LEU A 404 0.62 -1.76 -14.56
CA LEU A 404 -0.26 -0.61 -14.31
C LEU A 404 -0.83 0.00 -15.60
N VAL A 405 -0.03 0.11 -16.66
CA VAL A 405 -0.48 0.59 -17.97
C VAL A 405 -1.52 -0.35 -18.57
N GLU A 406 -1.28 -1.67 -18.49
CA GLU A 406 -2.19 -2.71 -19.01
C GLU A 406 -3.55 -2.70 -18.30
N GLN A 407 -3.61 -2.30 -17.03
CA GLN A 407 -4.87 -2.19 -16.27
C GLN A 407 -5.81 -1.10 -16.79
N ASN A 408 -5.30 -0.13 -17.56
CA ASN A 408 -6.10 0.91 -18.25
C ASN A 408 -7.14 1.59 -17.34
N ARG A 409 -6.71 1.98 -16.13
CA ARG A 409 -7.56 2.70 -15.17
C ARG A 409 -7.30 4.21 -15.22
N PRO A 410 -8.25 5.06 -14.80
CA PRO A 410 -8.07 6.50 -14.70
C PRO A 410 -6.87 6.87 -13.81
N ILE A 411 -6.84 6.30 -12.61
CA ILE A 411 -5.76 6.41 -11.64
C ILE A 411 -5.58 5.04 -10.97
N ILE A 412 -4.35 4.51 -10.95
CA ILE A 412 -4.06 3.22 -10.32
C ILE A 412 -2.72 3.21 -9.58
N ALA A 413 -2.73 2.76 -8.34
CA ALA A 413 -1.55 2.54 -7.51
C ALA A 413 -1.23 1.05 -7.39
N PRO A 414 0.05 0.64 -7.50
CA PRO A 414 0.49 -0.65 -6.99
C PRO A 414 0.44 -0.62 -5.46
N MET A 415 -0.08 -1.67 -4.82
CA MET A 415 -0.06 -1.76 -3.37
C MET A 415 1.38 -1.98 -2.90
N VAL A 416 1.89 -1.04 -2.11
CA VAL A 416 3.16 -1.15 -1.39
C VAL A 416 2.93 -1.00 0.11
N THR A 417 3.74 -1.71 0.90
CA THR A 417 3.60 -1.80 2.36
C THR A 417 4.91 -1.44 3.05
N ARG A 418 4.85 -0.97 4.30
CA ARG A 418 6.06 -0.91 5.14
C ARG A 418 6.36 -2.30 5.68
N SER A 419 7.62 -2.75 5.59
CA SER A 419 8.01 -4.09 6.01
C SER A 419 7.60 -4.38 7.46
N GLY A 420 6.96 -5.53 7.71
CA GLY A 420 6.50 -5.94 9.04
C GLY A 420 5.35 -5.12 9.64
N LYS A 421 4.77 -4.16 8.90
CA LYS A 421 3.67 -3.29 9.37
C LYS A 421 2.45 -3.42 8.45
N LEU A 422 1.28 -3.01 8.95
CA LEU A 422 0.04 -2.92 8.15
C LEU A 422 -0.07 -1.62 7.34
N TRP A 423 0.86 -0.68 7.52
CA TRP A 423 0.83 0.60 6.82
C TRP A 423 1.02 0.40 5.32
N THR A 424 0.19 1.06 4.52
CA THR A 424 0.19 1.00 3.05
C THR A 424 0.01 2.37 2.42
N ASN A 425 0.37 2.49 1.14
CA ASN A 425 0.18 3.70 0.32
C ASN A 425 -1.28 3.93 -0.14
N PHE A 426 -2.27 3.41 0.60
CA PHE A 426 -3.69 3.61 0.32
C PHE A 426 -4.49 3.54 1.62
N TRP A 427 -5.64 4.23 1.66
CA TRP A 427 -6.63 4.07 2.72
C TRP A 427 -7.90 3.48 2.14
N GLY A 428 -8.53 2.53 2.84
CA GLY A 428 -9.77 1.92 2.37
C GLY A 428 -11.04 2.66 2.82
N ALA A 429 -10.95 3.55 3.81
CA ALA A 429 -12.06 4.40 4.24
C ALA A 429 -11.56 5.79 4.70
N LEU A 430 -12.49 6.73 4.84
CA LEU A 430 -12.25 8.04 5.44
C LEU A 430 -13.14 8.23 6.67
N SER A 431 -12.66 9.01 7.65
CA SER A 431 -13.48 9.54 8.73
C SER A 431 -14.46 10.61 8.20
N ALA A 432 -15.39 11.06 9.04
CA ALA A 432 -16.32 12.13 8.69
C ALA A 432 -15.58 13.44 8.31
N ASP A 433 -14.42 13.68 8.92
CA ASP A 433 -13.57 14.85 8.66
C ASP A 433 -12.64 14.67 7.45
N GLY A 434 -12.73 13.53 6.76
CA GLY A 434 -11.95 13.25 5.55
C GLY A 434 -10.54 12.68 5.80
N PHE A 435 -10.19 12.39 7.06
CA PHE A 435 -8.92 11.77 7.46
C PHE A 435 -8.95 10.25 7.41
N TYR A 436 -7.84 9.60 7.75
CA TYR A 436 -7.71 8.15 7.75
C TYR A 436 -8.80 7.46 8.58
N ALA A 437 -9.45 6.46 7.97
CA ALA A 437 -10.21 5.45 8.68
C ALA A 437 -9.88 4.07 8.10
N ARG A 438 -9.89 3.04 8.95
CA ARG A 438 -9.70 1.66 8.50
C ARG A 438 -11.02 1.11 7.92
N SER A 439 -11.02 0.65 6.67
CA SER A 439 -12.16 -0.12 6.13
C SER A 439 -12.21 -1.54 6.69
N GLU A 440 -13.41 -2.13 6.65
CA GLU A 440 -13.67 -3.50 7.09
C GLU A 440 -12.77 -4.54 6.41
N ASP A 441 -12.47 -4.34 5.13
CA ASP A 441 -11.67 -5.24 4.28
C ASP A 441 -10.18 -4.90 4.21
N TYR A 442 -9.73 -3.84 4.88
CA TYR A 442 -8.37 -3.32 4.75
C TYR A 442 -7.31 -4.40 5.01
N VAL A 443 -7.40 -5.08 6.16
CA VAL A 443 -6.42 -6.10 6.57
C VAL A 443 -6.43 -7.29 5.60
N ASP A 444 -7.59 -7.65 5.06
CA ASP A 444 -7.70 -8.74 4.10
C ASP A 444 -7.02 -8.41 2.77
N ILE A 445 -7.11 -7.15 2.33
CA ILE A 445 -6.43 -6.66 1.11
C ILE A 445 -4.91 -6.62 1.34
N VAL A 446 -4.46 -6.04 2.46
CA VAL A 446 -3.03 -5.89 2.79
C VAL A 446 -2.33 -7.24 2.93
N GLN A 447 -2.98 -8.22 3.57
CA GLN A 447 -2.42 -9.57 3.76
C GLN A 447 -2.59 -10.49 2.54
N GLY A 448 -3.19 -10.02 1.45
CA GLY A 448 -3.43 -10.84 0.26
C GLY A 448 -4.51 -11.91 0.44
N ARG A 449 -5.36 -11.83 1.47
CA ARG A 449 -6.55 -12.70 1.62
C ARG A 449 -7.62 -12.35 0.59
N ARG A 450 -7.71 -11.08 0.21
CA ARG A 450 -8.53 -10.59 -0.90
C ARG A 450 -7.64 -9.94 -1.95
N VAL A 451 -7.48 -10.59 -3.10
CA VAL A 451 -6.63 -10.12 -4.19
C VAL A 451 -7.49 -9.57 -5.34
N GLY A 452 -7.15 -8.37 -5.84
CA GLY A 452 -7.91 -7.69 -6.88
C GLY A 452 -7.43 -6.29 -7.23
N VAL A 453 -8.36 -5.50 -7.79
CA VAL A 453 -8.22 -4.09 -8.13
C VAL A 453 -9.37 -3.37 -7.43
N TRP A 454 -9.04 -2.49 -6.50
CA TRP A 454 -9.97 -1.97 -5.50
C TRP A 454 -10.16 -0.46 -5.71
N ASN A 455 -11.40 0.00 -5.82
CA ASN A 455 -11.69 1.44 -5.78
C ASN A 455 -11.57 1.93 -4.34
N VAL A 456 -10.65 2.85 -4.09
CA VAL A 456 -10.27 3.33 -2.75
C VAL A 456 -10.32 4.86 -2.68
N PRO A 457 -10.62 5.45 -1.51
CA PRO A 457 -10.72 6.89 -1.36
C PRO A 457 -9.39 7.63 -1.40
N TYR A 458 -8.27 6.98 -1.11
CA TYR A 458 -6.96 7.62 -0.98
C TYR A 458 -5.85 6.70 -1.48
N ILE A 459 -4.87 7.28 -2.18
CA ILE A 459 -3.63 6.67 -2.62
C ILE A 459 -2.48 7.68 -2.44
N SER A 460 -1.26 7.21 -2.25
CA SER A 460 -0.07 8.06 -2.10
C SER A 460 1.18 7.34 -2.62
N SER A 461 2.32 8.04 -2.58
CA SER A 461 3.69 7.57 -2.83
C SER A 461 4.01 7.04 -4.24
N VAL A 462 3.18 6.18 -4.82
CA VAL A 462 3.36 5.63 -6.16
C VAL A 462 2.01 5.39 -6.83
N TYR A 463 1.81 5.99 -8.00
CA TYR A 463 0.58 5.83 -8.77
C TYR A 463 0.74 6.26 -10.23
N LEU A 464 -0.02 5.60 -11.10
CA LEU A 464 -0.13 5.91 -12.52
C LEU A 464 -1.45 6.67 -12.78
N VAL A 465 -1.36 7.83 -13.41
CA VAL A 465 -2.50 8.64 -13.85
C VAL A 465 -2.57 8.62 -15.37
N LYS A 466 -3.75 8.38 -15.92
CA LYS A 466 -3.97 8.44 -17.36
C LYS A 466 -3.92 9.90 -17.84
N GLY A 467 -3.10 10.21 -18.85
CA GLY A 467 -2.91 11.56 -19.37
C GLY A 467 -4.19 12.21 -19.87
N SER A 468 -5.12 11.43 -20.44
CA SER A 468 -6.44 11.94 -20.82
C SER A 468 -7.26 12.45 -19.64
N VAL A 469 -7.07 11.87 -18.45
CA VAL A 469 -7.76 12.28 -17.22
C VAL A 469 -7.18 13.59 -16.68
N LEU A 470 -5.86 13.75 -16.74
CA LEU A 470 -5.18 15.02 -16.40
C LEU A 470 -5.58 16.18 -17.32
N LYS A 471 -5.84 15.88 -18.60
CA LYS A 471 -6.21 16.89 -19.62
C LYS A 471 -7.67 17.30 -19.55
N ASN A 472 -8.58 16.41 -19.11
CA ASN A 472 -10.02 16.64 -19.17
C ASN A 472 -10.67 16.83 -17.78
N GLU A 473 -10.69 15.78 -16.96
CA GLU A 473 -11.37 15.79 -15.66
C GLU A 473 -10.57 16.54 -14.59
N LEU A 474 -9.23 16.44 -14.61
CA LEU A 474 -8.32 17.07 -13.65
C LEU A 474 -7.54 18.22 -14.29
N SER A 475 -8.25 19.06 -15.06
CA SER A 475 -7.65 20.15 -15.83
C SER A 475 -7.25 21.38 -14.99
N ALA A 476 -7.59 21.40 -13.70
CA ALA A 476 -7.18 22.47 -12.80
C ALA A 476 -5.65 22.51 -12.70
N SER A 477 -5.07 23.72 -12.75
CA SER A 477 -3.62 23.92 -12.63
C SER A 477 -3.09 23.55 -11.26
N ASP A 478 -3.92 23.70 -10.23
CA ASP A 478 -3.60 23.32 -8.86
C ASP A 478 -4.49 22.17 -8.40
N LEU A 479 -3.87 21.05 -8.07
CA LEU A 479 -4.51 19.85 -7.56
C LEU A 479 -4.01 19.44 -6.17
N PHE A 480 -3.00 20.10 -5.63
CA PHE A 480 -2.27 19.66 -4.44
C PHE A 480 -2.30 20.68 -3.29
N THR A 481 -2.79 21.90 -3.50
CA THR A 481 -2.88 22.92 -2.43
C THR A 481 -4.22 22.90 -1.69
N SER A 482 -4.17 22.89 -0.36
CA SER A 482 -5.31 23.09 0.54
C SER A 482 -4.85 23.68 1.87
N ASP A 483 -5.71 24.46 2.53
CA ASP A 483 -5.41 25.03 3.84
C ASP A 483 -5.45 24.00 4.98
N ASN A 484 -6.20 22.90 4.80
CA ASN A 484 -6.56 21.97 5.89
C ASN A 484 -6.08 20.53 5.67
N LEU A 485 -5.61 20.20 4.47
CA LEU A 485 -5.24 18.84 4.06
C LEU A 485 -3.80 18.83 3.56
N ASP A 486 -3.09 17.72 3.75
CA ASP A 486 -1.79 17.54 3.10
C ASP A 486 -1.93 17.38 1.58
N SER A 487 -0.81 17.44 0.86
CA SER A 487 -0.79 17.45 -0.61
C SER A 487 -1.42 16.21 -1.25
N ASP A 488 -1.17 15.01 -0.71
CA ASP A 488 -1.71 13.76 -1.26
C ASP A 488 -3.20 13.64 -0.92
N MET A 489 -3.60 14.04 0.29
CA MET A 489 -5.01 14.13 0.67
C MET A 489 -5.78 15.10 -0.22
N THR A 490 -5.16 16.24 -0.54
CA THR A 490 -5.74 17.27 -1.41
C THR A 490 -5.93 16.75 -2.83
N PHE A 491 -4.92 16.10 -3.41
CA PHE A 491 -5.04 15.48 -4.72
C PHE A 491 -6.15 14.43 -4.75
N CYS A 492 -6.17 13.52 -3.76
CA CYS A 492 -7.21 12.52 -3.66
C CYS A 492 -8.61 13.15 -3.49
N HIS A 493 -8.72 14.21 -2.68
CA HIS A 493 -9.97 14.95 -2.49
C HIS A 493 -10.47 15.59 -3.80
N ASN A 494 -9.58 16.26 -4.53
CA ASN A 494 -9.89 16.89 -5.80
C ASN A 494 -10.30 15.86 -6.87
N ALA A 495 -9.62 14.72 -6.95
CA ALA A 495 -10.00 13.62 -7.83
C ALA A 495 -11.41 13.07 -7.51
N ARG A 496 -11.73 12.88 -6.22
CA ARG A 496 -13.05 12.43 -5.77
C ARG A 496 -14.15 13.44 -6.12
N ASN A 497 -13.89 14.74 -5.94
CA ASN A 497 -14.85 15.79 -6.27
C ASN A 497 -15.19 15.86 -7.77
N GLN A 498 -14.23 15.48 -8.63
CA GLN A 498 -14.46 15.34 -10.08
C GLN A 498 -15.08 13.98 -10.45
N GLY A 499 -15.34 13.10 -9.48
CA GLY A 499 -15.93 11.78 -9.71
C GLY A 499 -14.97 10.79 -10.40
N VAL A 500 -13.66 11.05 -10.33
CA VAL A 500 -12.62 10.16 -10.87
C VAL A 500 -12.30 9.08 -9.83
N PHE A 501 -12.40 7.81 -10.23
CA PHE A 501 -12.06 6.71 -9.33
C PHE A 501 -10.55 6.50 -9.22
N MET A 502 -10.09 6.24 -8.00
CA MET A 502 -8.72 5.85 -7.69
C MET A 502 -8.70 4.38 -7.35
N PHE A 503 -7.79 3.64 -7.97
CA PHE A 503 -7.68 2.20 -7.80
C PHE A 503 -6.37 1.83 -7.11
N VAL A 504 -6.39 0.79 -6.30
CA VAL A 504 -5.17 0.10 -5.85
C VAL A 504 -5.22 -1.35 -6.31
N THR A 505 -4.09 -1.89 -6.77
CA THR A 505 -3.98 -3.31 -7.13
C THR A 505 -3.00 -4.04 -6.23
N ASN A 506 -3.42 -5.19 -5.72
CA ASN A 506 -2.60 -6.13 -4.95
C ASN A 506 -2.48 -7.50 -5.64
N ARG A 507 -2.68 -7.56 -6.96
CA ARG A 507 -2.60 -8.80 -7.76
C ARG A 507 -1.20 -9.37 -7.87
N HIS A 508 -0.19 -8.55 -7.62
CA HIS A 508 1.21 -8.91 -7.64
C HIS A 508 1.91 -8.33 -6.41
N GLY A 509 3.01 -8.94 -5.99
CA GLY A 509 3.96 -8.28 -5.11
C GLY A 509 4.71 -7.22 -5.90
N PHE A 510 4.46 -5.93 -5.61
CA PHE A 510 5.12 -4.82 -6.31
C PHE A 510 6.37 -4.35 -5.58
N GLY A 511 6.31 -4.28 -4.25
CA GLY A 511 7.39 -3.74 -3.45
C GLY A 511 6.97 -3.26 -2.08
N ARG A 512 7.72 -2.30 -1.56
CA ARG A 512 7.59 -1.77 -0.20
C ARG A 512 7.91 -0.27 -0.15
N VAL A 513 7.69 0.35 1.00
CA VAL A 513 8.07 1.74 1.28
C VAL A 513 9.10 1.76 2.40
N LEU A 514 10.17 2.53 2.23
CA LEU A 514 11.22 2.73 3.22
C LEU A 514 10.71 3.53 4.42
N SER A 515 11.35 3.33 5.56
CA SER A 515 11.31 4.26 6.67
C SER A 515 12.32 5.38 6.40
N THR A 516 11.87 6.63 6.39
CA THR A 516 12.73 7.82 6.38
C THR A 516 12.89 8.41 7.79
N GLU A 517 12.29 7.77 8.80
CA GLU A 517 12.35 8.20 10.18
C GLU A 517 13.81 8.13 10.67
N ASN A 518 14.29 9.24 11.25
CA ASN A 518 15.63 9.36 11.83
C ASN A 518 16.80 9.12 10.84
N TYR A 519 16.60 9.26 9.52
CA TYR A 519 17.72 9.14 8.58
C TYR A 519 18.71 10.30 8.77
N GLN A 520 19.98 9.95 9.05
CA GLN A 520 21.06 10.90 9.25
C GLN A 520 21.89 11.05 7.99
N THR A 521 22.39 12.26 7.72
CA THR A 521 23.23 12.58 6.55
C THR A 521 24.64 13.02 6.96
N THR A 522 25.11 12.56 8.11
CA THR A 522 26.38 12.97 8.74
C THR A 522 27.57 12.09 8.38
N HIS A 523 27.32 10.96 7.73
CA HIS A 523 28.31 9.97 7.33
C HIS A 523 28.59 10.06 5.82
N LEU A 524 29.75 9.58 5.37
CA LEU A 524 30.05 9.42 3.95
C LEU A 524 29.10 8.42 3.31
N HIS A 525 28.83 7.30 3.99
CA HIS A 525 27.91 6.24 3.56
C HIS A 525 26.79 6.01 4.58
N ASN A 526 25.85 6.96 4.66
CA ASN A 526 24.73 6.96 5.60
C ASN A 526 23.87 5.68 5.60
N ASP A 527 23.74 5.04 4.43
CA ASP A 527 22.99 3.78 4.28
C ASP A 527 23.55 2.63 5.14
N LEU A 528 24.84 2.65 5.52
CA LEU A 528 25.43 1.64 6.42
C LEU A 528 24.72 1.60 7.78
N TRP A 529 24.17 2.72 8.26
CA TRP A 529 23.47 2.84 9.54
C TRP A 529 21.99 2.41 9.50
N GLN A 530 21.50 1.95 8.35
CA GLN A 530 20.07 1.65 8.13
C GLN A 530 19.63 0.23 8.52
N ILE A 531 20.50 -0.57 9.15
CA ILE A 531 20.21 -1.95 9.55
C ILE A 531 18.98 -2.09 10.47
N PHE A 532 18.66 -1.06 11.26
CA PHE A 532 17.51 -1.07 12.16
C PHE A 532 16.21 -0.60 11.51
N GLU A 533 16.26 0.54 10.82
CA GLU A 533 15.07 1.18 10.25
C GLU A 533 14.59 0.48 8.98
N ASN A 534 15.53 0.00 8.17
CA ASN A 534 15.29 -0.61 6.87
C ASN A 534 16.08 -1.92 6.70
N PRO A 535 15.87 -2.93 7.58
CA PRO A 535 16.70 -4.13 7.63
C PRO A 535 16.72 -4.94 6.33
N VAL A 536 15.59 -5.02 5.62
CA VAL A 536 15.47 -5.78 4.36
C VAL A 536 16.27 -5.13 3.24
N ASP A 537 16.20 -3.80 3.13
CA ASP A 537 16.94 -3.03 2.12
C ASP A 537 18.44 -3.01 2.43
N TRP A 538 18.78 -2.91 3.72
CA TRP A 538 20.16 -3.02 4.20
C TRP A 538 20.75 -4.40 3.89
N GLU A 539 20.02 -5.49 4.16
CA GLU A 539 20.42 -6.86 3.84
C GLU A 539 20.69 -7.01 2.34
N GLU A 540 19.74 -6.58 1.50
CA GLU A 540 19.87 -6.68 0.05
C GLU A 540 21.05 -5.88 -0.53
N ARG A 541 21.41 -4.76 0.12
CA ARG A 541 22.54 -3.92 -0.32
C ARG A 541 23.88 -4.46 0.16
N TYR A 542 23.95 -4.90 1.41
CA TYR A 542 25.23 -5.14 2.09
C TYR A 542 25.53 -6.60 2.38
N ILE A 543 24.53 -7.48 2.51
CA ILE A 543 24.77 -8.89 2.79
C ILE A 543 24.93 -9.67 1.48
N HIS A 544 25.92 -10.55 1.46
CA HIS A 544 26.25 -11.34 0.28
C HIS A 544 25.04 -12.16 -0.19
N SER A 545 24.71 -12.12 -1.48
CA SER A 545 23.50 -12.76 -2.05
C SER A 545 23.37 -14.26 -1.72
N ASN A 546 24.49 -14.97 -1.65
CA ASN A 546 24.54 -16.39 -1.26
C ASN A 546 24.36 -16.68 0.24
N TYR A 547 24.38 -15.67 1.12
CA TYR A 547 24.29 -15.86 2.58
C TYR A 547 23.00 -16.61 2.98
N SER A 548 21.85 -16.22 2.42
CA SER A 548 20.56 -16.89 2.68
C SER A 548 20.52 -18.39 2.31
N ARG A 549 21.42 -18.81 1.43
CA ARG A 549 21.54 -20.20 0.92
C ARG A 549 22.73 -20.96 1.50
N ILE A 550 23.57 -20.29 2.28
CA ILE A 550 24.89 -20.78 2.74
C ILE A 550 24.83 -22.13 3.44
N THR A 551 23.75 -22.31 4.21
CA THR A 551 23.48 -23.51 5.01
C THR A 551 22.79 -24.62 4.23
N LYS A 552 22.04 -24.28 3.18
CA LYS A 552 21.30 -25.24 2.33
C LYS A 552 22.21 -25.84 1.26
N ASP A 553 23.04 -25.00 0.66
CA ASP A 553 23.86 -25.36 -0.49
C ASP A 553 25.28 -25.78 -0.10
N LYS A 554 25.55 -25.93 1.21
CA LYS A 554 26.86 -26.32 1.75
C LYS A 554 28.00 -25.42 1.23
N ILE A 555 27.76 -24.11 1.24
CA ILE A 555 28.74 -23.10 0.78
C ILE A 555 29.84 -22.87 1.81
N ILE A 556 29.57 -23.17 3.09
CA ILE A 556 30.53 -23.04 4.18
C ILE A 556 31.68 -24.03 3.95
N GLU A 557 32.89 -23.50 3.88
CA GLU A 557 34.12 -24.26 3.75
C GLU A 557 34.81 -24.40 5.11
N THR A 558 35.69 -25.40 5.23
CA THR A 558 36.50 -25.64 6.42
C THR A 558 37.98 -25.72 6.02
N PRO A 559 38.64 -24.57 5.76
CA PRO A 559 40.02 -24.56 5.27
C PRO A 559 41.04 -25.14 6.26
N CYS A 560 40.77 -25.03 7.57
CA CYS A 560 41.58 -25.62 8.64
C CYS A 560 40.65 -26.29 9.68
N PRO A 561 41.16 -27.22 10.52
CA PRO A 561 40.36 -27.81 11.59
C PRO A 561 39.69 -26.75 12.46
N ASP A 562 38.37 -26.84 12.64
CA ASP A 562 37.53 -25.88 13.39
C ASP A 562 37.67 -24.40 12.95
N VAL A 563 38.07 -24.17 11.70
CA VAL A 563 38.05 -22.84 11.05
C VAL A 563 37.05 -22.90 9.92
N TYR A 564 35.96 -22.15 10.04
CA TYR A 564 34.91 -22.08 9.03
C TYR A 564 35.06 -20.83 8.17
N TRP A 565 34.73 -20.94 6.89
CA TRP A 565 34.91 -19.85 5.93
C TRP A 565 33.70 -19.72 5.02
N PHE A 566 33.09 -18.54 5.00
CA PHE A 566 31.80 -18.36 4.31
C PHE A 566 31.55 -16.92 3.86
N PRO A 567 30.75 -16.68 2.80
CA PRO A 567 30.44 -15.33 2.33
C PRO A 567 29.48 -14.59 3.28
N ILE A 568 29.73 -13.29 3.51
CA ILE A 568 28.94 -12.47 4.44
C ILE A 568 28.58 -11.09 3.89
N PHE A 569 29.50 -10.34 3.29
CA PHE A 569 29.23 -9.00 2.74
C PHE A 569 29.30 -8.97 1.21
N THR A 570 28.55 -8.05 0.58
CA THR A 570 28.72 -7.68 -0.82
C THR A 570 30.01 -6.85 -1.01
N ASP A 571 30.49 -6.76 -2.25
CA ASP A 571 31.64 -5.91 -2.56
C ASP A 571 31.41 -4.45 -2.15
N VAL A 572 30.19 -3.94 -2.41
CA VAL A 572 29.78 -2.60 -2.00
C VAL A 572 29.80 -2.41 -0.49
N GLY A 573 29.35 -3.41 0.29
CA GLY A 573 29.42 -3.35 1.75
C GLY A 573 30.85 -3.26 2.24
N CYS A 574 31.75 -4.03 1.65
CA CYS A 574 33.17 -3.94 1.98
C CYS A 574 33.77 -2.58 1.61
N ASP A 575 33.49 -2.06 0.41
CA ASP A 575 34.02 -0.79 -0.08
C ASP A 575 33.55 0.37 0.80
N HIS A 576 32.25 0.46 1.09
CA HIS A 576 31.70 1.52 1.94
C HIS A 576 32.27 1.49 3.37
N ILE A 577 32.52 0.30 3.94
CA ILE A 577 33.15 0.18 5.26
C ILE A 577 34.59 0.72 5.21
N VAL A 578 35.38 0.34 4.19
CA VAL A 578 36.77 0.81 4.03
C VAL A 578 36.81 2.33 3.80
N GLU A 579 35.95 2.84 2.92
CA GLU A 579 35.84 4.26 2.62
C GLU A 579 35.49 5.08 3.87
N GLU A 580 34.61 4.59 4.75
CA GLU A 580 34.34 5.29 6.01
C GLU A 580 35.53 5.30 6.99
N MET A 581 36.24 4.18 7.10
CA MET A 581 37.39 4.09 7.99
C MET A 581 38.50 5.03 7.52
N GLU A 582 38.73 5.12 6.21
CA GLU A 582 39.70 6.07 5.65
C GLU A 582 39.20 7.52 5.70
N HIS A 583 37.90 7.76 5.59
CA HIS A 583 37.31 9.09 5.77
C HIS A 583 37.50 9.61 7.20
N PHE A 584 37.32 8.74 8.21
CA PHE A 584 37.63 9.07 9.60
C PHE A 584 39.12 9.34 9.80
N GLY A 585 39.98 8.50 9.22
CA GLY A 585 41.42 8.75 9.06
C GLY A 585 42.27 8.71 10.34
N GLN A 586 41.67 8.64 11.52
CA GLN A 586 42.40 8.60 12.80
C GLN A 586 42.76 7.15 13.18
N TRP A 587 43.66 6.53 12.42
CA TRP A 587 44.16 5.17 12.68
C TRP A 587 45.12 5.10 13.88
N SER A 588 45.18 3.94 14.54
CA SER A 588 46.11 3.73 15.67
C SER A 588 47.57 3.81 15.23
N LYS A 589 48.47 3.91 16.22
CA LYS A 589 49.93 3.88 15.98
C LYS A 589 50.54 2.47 16.11
N GLY A 590 49.72 1.43 16.33
CA GLY A 590 50.19 0.05 16.50
C GLY A 590 51.12 -0.15 17.72
N GLY A 591 50.94 0.65 18.77
CA GLY A 591 51.70 0.57 20.02
C GLY A 591 50.86 -0.01 21.16
N THR A 592 51.49 -0.61 22.17
CA THR A 592 50.81 -1.27 23.30
C THR A 592 49.98 -0.34 24.20
N THR A 593 50.09 0.98 24.01
CA THR A 593 49.30 1.97 24.74
C THR A 593 48.52 2.82 23.76
N ASP A 594 47.20 2.81 23.89
CA ASP A 594 46.31 3.61 23.06
C ASP A 594 45.27 4.33 23.94
N THR A 595 45.37 5.65 24.01
CA THR A 595 44.47 6.48 24.82
C THR A 595 43.06 6.62 24.22
N ARG A 596 42.85 6.13 22.99
CA ARG A 596 41.56 6.17 22.29
C ARG A 596 40.66 4.99 22.71
N ILE A 597 41.25 3.94 23.28
CA ILE A 597 40.53 2.81 23.88
C ILE A 597 40.44 2.96 25.40
N GLN A 598 39.32 2.54 25.97
CA GLN A 598 39.10 2.61 27.40
C GLN A 598 40.02 1.61 28.12
N GLY A 599 40.89 2.09 29.01
CA GLY A 599 41.92 1.28 29.69
C GLY A 599 43.35 1.48 29.19
N GLY A 600 43.54 2.08 28.02
CA GLY A 600 44.85 2.60 27.60
C GLY A 600 45.91 1.57 27.21
N TYR A 601 45.60 0.27 27.22
CA TYR A 601 46.57 -0.81 27.00
C TYR A 601 46.02 -1.90 26.07
N GLU A 602 46.80 -2.25 25.06
CA GLU A 602 46.47 -3.24 24.04
C GLU A 602 47.49 -4.40 24.08
N ASN A 603 47.00 -5.61 24.39
CA ASN A 603 47.86 -6.79 24.56
C ASN A 603 48.53 -7.24 23.26
N VAL A 604 47.89 -6.97 22.11
CA VAL A 604 48.36 -7.35 20.78
C VAL A 604 48.10 -6.17 19.83
N PRO A 605 49.00 -5.18 19.76
CA PRO A 605 48.68 -3.92 19.11
C PRO A 605 48.59 -4.02 17.59
N THR A 606 47.51 -3.47 17.03
CA THR A 606 47.27 -3.34 15.58
C THR A 606 47.05 -1.89 15.17
N ILE A 607 47.29 -1.56 13.88
CA ILE A 607 46.86 -0.27 13.29
C ILE A 607 45.38 -0.37 12.91
N ASP A 608 44.53 0.23 13.73
CA ASP A 608 43.08 0.03 13.66
C ASP A 608 42.24 1.27 14.00
N ILE A 609 40.94 1.11 13.70
CA ILE A 609 39.83 1.97 14.13
C ILE A 609 38.73 1.06 14.69
N HIS A 610 38.28 1.35 15.91
CA HIS A 610 37.16 0.66 16.55
C HIS A 610 35.81 1.20 16.06
N MET A 611 34.80 0.32 15.98
CA MET A 611 33.46 0.69 15.49
C MET A 611 32.80 1.81 16.31
N ASN A 612 33.07 1.88 17.62
CA ASN A 612 32.54 2.94 18.48
C ASN A 612 33.13 4.34 18.15
N GLN A 613 34.36 4.41 17.63
CA GLN A 613 35.01 5.67 17.28
C GLN A 613 34.32 6.38 16.10
N ILE A 614 33.63 5.61 15.26
CA ILE A 614 32.80 6.11 14.17
C ILE A 614 31.29 6.04 14.48
N GLY A 615 30.92 5.63 15.71
CA GLY A 615 29.52 5.49 16.11
C GLY A 615 28.76 4.35 15.39
N TYR A 616 29.45 3.27 15.01
CA TYR A 616 28.89 2.10 14.30
C TYR A 616 28.80 0.83 15.17
N GLU A 617 29.08 0.92 16.48
CA GLU A 617 29.10 -0.25 17.38
C GLU A 617 27.76 -1.00 17.41
N ARG A 618 26.66 -0.25 17.43
CA ARG A 618 25.31 -0.77 17.67
C ARG A 618 24.81 -1.48 16.42
N GLU A 619 25.05 -0.88 15.27
CA GLU A 619 24.77 -1.42 13.95
C GLU A 619 25.60 -2.68 13.69
N TRP A 620 26.90 -2.64 14.02
CA TRP A 620 27.78 -3.79 13.91
C TRP A 620 27.36 -4.95 14.84
N HIS A 621 26.99 -4.65 16.09
CA HIS A 621 26.49 -5.66 17.02
C HIS A 621 25.18 -6.29 16.52
N LYS A 622 24.27 -5.50 15.93
CA LYS A 622 23.08 -6.03 15.26
C LYS A 622 23.42 -6.95 14.10
N PHE A 623 24.43 -6.60 13.30
CA PHE A 623 24.97 -7.47 12.25
C PHE A 623 25.49 -8.80 12.83
N LEU A 624 26.26 -8.78 13.92
CA LEU A 624 26.75 -10.00 14.57
C LEU A 624 25.60 -10.90 15.03
N LEU A 625 24.57 -10.33 15.64
CA LEU A 625 23.40 -11.07 16.12
C LEU A 625 22.58 -11.69 14.98
N ASP A 626 22.33 -10.93 13.92
CA ASP A 626 21.42 -11.37 12.85
C ASP A 626 22.11 -12.31 11.85
N TYR A 627 23.42 -12.14 11.62
CA TYR A 627 24.12 -12.83 10.53
C TYR A 627 25.27 -13.73 10.96
N ILE A 628 25.89 -13.50 12.12
CA ILE A 628 27.02 -14.32 12.59
C ILE A 628 26.55 -15.38 13.59
N ALA A 629 25.77 -14.98 14.60
CA ALA A 629 25.25 -15.91 15.61
C ALA A 629 24.57 -17.16 15.00
N PRO A 630 23.65 -17.06 14.01
CA PRO A 630 22.96 -18.22 13.49
C PRO A 630 23.91 -19.23 12.80
N ILE A 631 25.00 -18.73 12.20
CA ILE A 631 26.02 -19.60 11.60
C ILE A 631 26.89 -20.23 12.69
N THR A 632 27.33 -19.44 13.67
CA THR A 632 28.14 -19.93 14.80
C THR A 632 27.43 -21.03 15.57
N GLU A 633 26.16 -20.84 15.96
CA GLU A 633 25.38 -21.85 16.68
C GLU A 633 25.15 -23.13 15.86
N LYS A 634 25.10 -22.99 14.52
CA LYS A 634 24.99 -24.13 13.62
C LYS A 634 26.30 -24.90 13.48
N MET A 635 27.42 -24.18 13.37
CA MET A 635 28.74 -24.79 13.17
C MET A 635 29.33 -25.34 14.47
N TYR A 636 28.89 -24.83 15.62
CA TYR A 636 29.23 -25.34 16.95
C TYR A 636 27.97 -25.77 17.71
N PRO A 637 27.36 -26.93 17.37
CA PRO A 637 26.15 -27.39 18.03
C PRO A 637 26.32 -27.49 19.55
N GLY A 638 25.42 -26.83 20.29
CA GLY A 638 25.45 -26.74 21.75
C GLY A 638 26.07 -25.45 22.29
N TYR A 639 26.66 -24.63 21.42
CA TYR A 639 27.03 -23.25 21.73
C TYR A 639 25.88 -22.31 21.37
N TYR A 640 25.58 -21.37 22.26
CA TYR A 640 24.56 -20.33 22.05
C TYR A 640 25.16 -18.98 22.40
N THR A 641 24.95 -17.99 21.55
CA THR A 641 25.61 -16.69 21.69
C THR A 641 24.62 -15.54 21.66
N LYS A 642 24.90 -14.52 22.47
CA LYS A 642 24.25 -13.21 22.40
C LYS A 642 25.16 -12.17 21.76
N CYS A 643 26.24 -12.62 21.11
CA CYS A 643 27.31 -11.81 20.55
C CYS A 643 27.79 -10.71 21.50
N THR A 644 27.91 -11.04 22.79
CA THR A 644 28.26 -10.04 23.81
C THR A 644 29.72 -9.66 23.69
N SER A 645 30.01 -8.38 23.86
CA SER A 645 31.34 -7.84 24.09
C SER A 645 31.23 -6.93 25.30
N TYR A 646 31.93 -7.24 26.40
CA TYR A 646 32.00 -6.40 27.60
C TYR A 646 33.41 -6.48 28.19
N LEU A 647 33.88 -5.44 28.90
CA LEU A 647 34.88 -5.54 29.98
C LEU A 647 35.10 -4.18 30.69
N ASN A 648 34.87 -4.00 32.00
CA ASN A 648 35.07 -2.67 32.66
C ASN A 648 35.86 -2.63 34.01
N PHE A 649 36.79 -1.63 34.11
CA PHE A 649 37.38 -0.81 35.24
C PHE A 649 38.13 -1.48 36.46
N VAL A 650 38.95 -0.86 37.35
CA VAL A 650 40.05 0.16 37.40
C VAL A 650 40.97 -0.23 38.60
N VAL A 651 42.31 -0.10 38.51
CA VAL A 651 43.29 -0.42 39.60
C VAL A 651 44.38 0.66 39.76
N ARG A 652 44.91 0.90 40.98
CA ARG A 652 46.00 1.88 41.27
C ARG A 652 47.17 1.27 42.07
N TYR A 653 48.40 1.45 41.57
CA TYR A 653 49.65 0.95 42.16
C TYR A 653 50.61 2.11 42.55
N LYS A 654 51.21 2.08 43.76
CA LYS A 654 52.19 3.04 44.32
C LYS A 654 53.26 2.33 45.18
N PRO A 655 54.48 2.88 45.36
CA PRO A 655 55.58 2.25 46.12
C PRO A 655 55.26 1.88 47.58
N ASP A 656 54.44 2.70 48.22
CA ASP A 656 53.94 2.62 49.59
C ASP A 656 52.46 2.17 49.65
N GLU A 657 51.87 1.76 48.52
CA GLU A 657 50.51 1.20 48.46
C GLU A 657 50.47 -0.16 47.75
N GLN A 658 50.64 -0.25 46.43
CA GLN A 658 50.72 -1.53 45.72
C GLN A 658 51.88 -1.47 44.69
N PRO A 659 53.04 -2.09 44.95
CA PRO A 659 54.27 -1.84 44.17
C PRO A 659 54.65 -2.89 43.11
N LEU A 660 53.96 -4.05 43.06
CA LEU A 660 54.22 -5.11 42.06
C LEU A 660 53.01 -6.04 41.91
N LEU A 661 52.75 -6.47 40.68
CA LEU A 661 52.01 -7.68 40.32
C LEU A 661 53.02 -8.80 39.98
N THR A 662 53.01 -9.90 40.72
CA THR A 662 53.75 -11.12 40.33
C THR A 662 53.03 -11.82 39.16
N PRO A 663 53.67 -12.75 38.41
CA PRO A 663 53.11 -13.30 37.16
C PRO A 663 51.68 -13.85 37.34
N HIS A 664 50.75 -13.40 36.50
CA HIS A 664 49.31 -13.68 36.63
C HIS A 664 48.66 -14.02 35.26
N HIS A 665 47.44 -14.57 35.30
CA HIS A 665 46.46 -14.64 34.19
C HIS A 665 45.13 -14.10 34.72
N ASP A 666 44.47 -13.20 33.98
CA ASP A 666 43.14 -12.66 34.31
C ASP A 666 42.08 -13.12 33.32
N ALA A 667 40.84 -13.19 33.78
CA ALA A 667 39.87 -14.01 33.10
C ALA A 667 38.44 -13.44 33.12
N SER A 668 37.65 -13.85 32.13
CA SER A 668 36.22 -14.03 32.29
C SER A 668 35.85 -15.22 31.42
N THR A 669 35.18 -16.21 32.00
CA THR A 669 35.91 -17.44 32.41
C THR A 669 37.13 -17.25 33.36
N PHE A 670 37.35 -16.19 34.18
CA PHE A 670 36.83 -15.82 35.52
C PHE A 670 37.37 -14.47 36.13
N THR A 671 36.52 -13.75 36.91
CA THR A 671 36.78 -13.07 38.24
C THR A 671 36.67 -11.52 38.37
N ILE A 672 36.04 -11.08 39.48
CA ILE A 672 35.91 -9.70 40.04
C ILE A 672 36.30 -9.69 41.54
N ASN A 673 36.81 -8.56 42.10
CA ASN A 673 36.82 -8.28 43.55
C ASN A 673 36.52 -6.78 43.84
N ILE A 674 35.56 -6.46 44.73
CA ILE A 674 35.19 -5.06 45.12
C ILE A 674 34.69 -4.96 46.58
N ALA A 675 35.12 -3.91 47.29
CA ALA A 675 34.26 -2.96 48.04
C ALA A 675 35.09 -1.66 48.18
N LEU A 676 34.58 -0.44 47.91
CA LEU A 676 33.69 0.32 48.78
C LEU A 676 33.14 1.53 47.99
N ASN A 677 31.83 1.59 47.75
CA ASN A 677 30.92 2.74 47.96
C ASN A 677 29.61 2.61 47.13
N SER A 678 28.57 3.30 47.60
CA SER A 678 27.16 3.01 47.37
C SER A 678 26.68 3.10 45.91
N LYS A 679 25.78 2.19 45.57
CA LYS A 679 25.09 2.10 44.28
C LYS A 679 24.17 3.31 44.06
N GLU A 680 24.14 3.82 42.82
CA GLU A 680 23.30 4.91 42.26
C GLU A 680 23.86 6.35 42.24
N VAL A 681 25.18 6.54 42.40
CA VAL A 681 25.80 7.87 42.19
C VAL A 681 26.91 7.88 41.12
N ASP A 682 27.74 6.84 40.96
CA ASP A 682 29.09 7.04 40.40
C ASP A 682 29.51 6.41 39.04
N TYR A 683 28.81 5.48 38.35
CA TYR A 683 29.14 5.11 36.94
C TYR A 683 28.19 4.10 36.23
N GLN A 684 28.19 4.16 34.89
CA GLN A 684 27.83 3.12 33.91
C GLN A 684 28.99 3.00 32.90
N ALA A 685 29.41 1.80 32.51
CA ALA A 685 30.42 1.62 31.46
C ALA A 685 30.15 0.34 30.62
N GLN A 686 30.41 0.42 29.30
CA GLN A 686 30.15 -0.56 28.24
C GLN A 686 31.36 -0.59 27.29
N PHE A 687 31.79 -1.76 26.79
CA PHE A 687 33.01 -1.93 25.99
C PHE A 687 32.77 -2.88 24.80
N ASP A 688 33.12 -2.45 23.58
CA ASP A 688 32.95 -3.23 22.34
C ASP A 688 34.30 -3.50 21.62
N LEU A 689 34.65 -4.78 21.39
CA LEU A 689 35.87 -5.24 20.69
C LEU A 689 35.57 -5.61 19.23
N ALA A 690 35.08 -4.65 18.46
CA ALA A 690 34.97 -4.72 17.00
C ALA A 690 35.74 -3.58 16.35
N PHE A 691 36.61 -3.89 15.39
CA PHE A 691 37.53 -2.93 14.78
C PHE A 691 37.92 -3.34 13.34
N VAL A 692 38.37 -2.36 12.57
CA VAL A 692 38.96 -2.58 11.24
C VAL A 692 40.47 -2.37 11.34
N VAL A 693 41.23 -3.36 10.88
CA VAL A 693 42.70 -3.33 10.85
C VAL A 693 43.17 -3.10 9.42
N ARG A 694 44.27 -2.34 9.26
CA ARG A 694 45.00 -2.26 7.99
C ARG A 694 46.45 -2.72 8.11
N TYR A 695 46.94 -3.41 7.09
CA TYR A 695 48.35 -3.80 6.97
C TYR A 695 48.98 -3.16 5.74
N LYS A 696 50.13 -2.49 5.93
CA LYS A 696 50.95 -1.91 4.86
C LYS A 696 52.42 -2.30 5.01
N PRO A 697 53.16 -2.51 3.90
CA PRO A 697 54.59 -2.85 3.92
C PRO A 697 55.47 -1.91 4.75
N ASP A 698 55.14 -0.62 4.76
CA ASP A 698 55.89 0.47 5.38
C ASP A 698 55.35 0.91 6.76
N GLU A 699 54.24 0.34 7.22
CA GLU A 699 53.67 0.57 8.56
C GLU A 699 53.76 -0.71 9.40
N GLN A 700 52.65 -1.42 9.60
CA GLN A 700 52.59 -2.73 10.24
C GLN A 700 52.24 -3.79 9.18
N PRO A 701 53.20 -4.58 8.67
CA PRO A 701 52.91 -5.54 7.59
C PRO A 701 52.41 -6.90 8.06
N PHE A 702 52.58 -7.27 9.34
CA PHE A 702 52.22 -8.59 9.87
C PHE A 702 51.74 -8.50 11.31
N LEU A 703 51.15 -9.58 11.83
CA LEU A 703 50.76 -9.72 13.23
C LEU A 703 51.41 -10.97 13.83
N ARG A 704 52.11 -10.81 14.95
CA ARG A 704 52.85 -11.90 15.61
C ARG A 704 51.89 -13.01 16.09
N PRO A 705 52.37 -14.26 16.28
CA PRO A 705 51.56 -15.33 16.85
C PRO A 705 50.91 -14.95 18.19
N HIS A 706 49.59 -15.10 18.29
CA HIS A 706 48.81 -14.73 19.48
C HIS A 706 47.53 -15.60 19.63
N HIS A 707 46.83 -15.37 20.74
CA HIS A 707 45.45 -15.79 20.96
C HIS A 707 44.57 -14.56 21.06
N ASP A 708 43.31 -14.70 20.67
CA ASP A 708 42.33 -13.64 20.81
C ASP A 708 41.70 -13.68 22.19
N ALA A 709 41.36 -12.51 22.72
CA ALA A 709 40.58 -12.39 23.94
C ALA A 709 39.08 -12.63 23.66
N SER A 710 38.74 -13.78 23.08
CA SER A 710 37.38 -14.14 22.66
C SER A 710 37.09 -15.63 22.87
N THR A 711 35.82 -16.00 22.97
CA THR A 711 35.44 -17.41 22.81
C THR A 711 35.60 -17.80 21.34
N PHE A 712 35.09 -16.97 20.43
CA PHE A 712 35.32 -17.10 18.99
C PHE A 712 35.60 -15.75 18.34
N THR A 713 36.33 -15.79 17.24
CA THR A 713 36.69 -14.62 16.45
C THR A 713 36.10 -14.74 15.06
N ILE A 714 35.59 -13.62 14.54
CA ILE A 714 35.35 -13.46 13.11
C ILE A 714 36.39 -12.54 12.49
N ASN A 715 36.81 -12.88 11.28
CA ASN A 715 37.77 -12.10 10.49
C ASN A 715 37.27 -12.00 9.05
N VAL A 716 36.77 -10.83 8.67
CA VAL A 716 36.18 -10.52 7.37
C VAL A 716 37.22 -9.85 6.49
N ALA A 717 37.45 -10.37 5.29
CA ALA A 717 38.28 -9.68 4.30
C ALA A 717 37.49 -8.58 3.58
N LEU A 718 38.01 -7.34 3.58
CA LEU A 718 37.33 -6.17 3.03
C LEU A 718 37.84 -5.76 1.64
N ASN A 719 39.00 -6.22 1.21
CA ASN A 719 39.54 -5.93 -0.11
C ASN A 719 40.27 -7.14 -0.73
N GLN A 720 40.69 -7.02 -1.99
CA GLN A 720 40.99 -8.15 -2.85
C GLN A 720 42.51 -8.39 -2.99
N MET A 721 42.94 -9.62 -2.64
CA MET A 721 44.32 -10.06 -2.85
C MET A 721 44.64 -10.11 -4.36
N GLY A 722 45.83 -9.61 -4.73
CA GLY A 722 46.31 -9.55 -6.12
C GLY A 722 45.92 -8.27 -6.87
N ILE A 723 44.91 -7.54 -6.39
CA ILE A 723 44.51 -6.23 -6.92
C ILE A 723 44.92 -5.13 -5.94
N ASP A 724 44.45 -5.20 -4.69
CA ASP A 724 44.65 -4.15 -3.68
C ASP A 724 45.89 -4.39 -2.81
N TYR A 725 46.29 -5.65 -2.63
CA TYR A 725 47.46 -6.05 -1.85
C TYR A 725 48.11 -7.37 -2.32
N GLN A 726 49.36 -7.60 -1.93
CA GLN A 726 50.12 -8.84 -2.16
C GLN A 726 50.58 -9.45 -0.82
N GLY A 727 50.75 -10.78 -0.79
CA GLY A 727 51.04 -11.50 0.46
C GLY A 727 49.83 -11.52 1.40
N GLY A 728 50.06 -11.67 2.70
CA GLY A 728 49.00 -11.69 3.71
C GLY A 728 48.37 -13.06 3.93
N GLY A 729 47.25 -13.05 4.66
CA GLY A 729 46.54 -14.25 5.11
C GLY A 729 46.56 -14.43 6.62
N CYS A 730 46.15 -15.62 7.07
CA CYS A 730 46.17 -16.05 8.47
C CYS A 730 46.72 -17.48 8.55
N ARG A 731 47.68 -17.74 9.44
CA ARG A 731 48.23 -19.08 9.69
C ARG A 731 47.92 -19.54 11.10
N PHE A 732 47.37 -20.73 11.23
CA PHE A 732 47.10 -21.40 12.50
C PHE A 732 48.23 -22.37 12.83
N LEU A 733 49.12 -21.98 13.74
CA LEU A 733 50.41 -22.63 13.97
C LEU A 733 50.24 -24.08 14.46
N ARG A 734 49.25 -24.33 15.32
CA ARG A 734 48.99 -25.66 15.89
C ARG A 734 48.60 -26.71 14.85
N TYR A 735 48.09 -26.28 13.69
CA TYR A 735 47.60 -27.16 12.64
C TYR A 735 48.46 -27.12 11.38
N ASP A 736 49.54 -26.32 11.38
CA ASP A 736 50.33 -25.96 10.20
C ASP A 736 49.47 -25.65 8.97
N CYS A 737 48.38 -24.92 9.20
CA CYS A 737 47.37 -24.61 8.20
C CYS A 737 47.30 -23.10 7.99
N ALA A 738 47.18 -22.66 6.74
CA ALA A 738 47.13 -21.24 6.40
C ALA A 738 46.05 -20.92 5.36
N VAL A 739 45.36 -19.82 5.57
CA VAL A 739 44.46 -19.19 4.60
C VAL A 739 45.19 -18.01 3.98
N GLN A 740 45.82 -18.24 2.82
CA GLN A 740 46.70 -17.27 2.16
C GLN A 740 45.98 -16.36 1.15
N ALA A 741 44.84 -16.80 0.61
CA ALA A 741 44.05 -16.04 -0.36
C ALA A 741 42.63 -15.73 0.16
N PRO A 742 42.48 -14.81 1.13
CA PRO A 742 41.16 -14.36 1.57
C PRO A 742 40.34 -13.79 0.43
N ARG A 743 39.04 -14.09 0.42
CA ARG A 743 38.07 -13.64 -0.58
C ARG A 743 37.36 -12.43 0.00
N LYS A 744 37.31 -11.32 -0.76
CA LYS A 744 36.56 -10.11 -0.37
C LYS A 744 35.12 -10.48 -0.02
N GLY A 745 34.62 -9.93 1.09
CA GLY A 745 33.28 -10.20 1.60
C GLY A 745 33.10 -11.57 2.25
N TRP A 746 34.14 -12.40 2.37
CA TRP A 746 34.09 -13.66 3.12
C TRP A 746 34.67 -13.51 4.52
N THR A 747 34.14 -14.30 5.45
CA THR A 747 34.52 -14.30 6.87
C THR A 747 35.08 -15.64 7.33
N LEU A 748 36.22 -15.59 8.01
CA LEU A 748 36.74 -16.71 8.79
C LEU A 748 36.12 -16.67 10.18
N LEU A 749 35.68 -17.83 10.67
CA LEU A 749 35.14 -18.05 12.00
C LEU A 749 35.96 -19.16 12.69
N HIS A 750 36.60 -18.84 13.81
CA HIS A 750 37.42 -19.80 14.57
C HIS A 750 37.37 -19.52 16.08
N PRO A 751 37.67 -20.50 16.95
CA PRO A 751 37.88 -20.25 18.38
C PRO A 751 39.01 -19.24 18.62
N GLY A 752 38.85 -18.35 19.61
CA GLY A 752 39.87 -17.34 19.93
C GLY A 752 40.96 -17.83 20.90
N ARG A 753 40.57 -18.70 21.83
CA ARG A 753 41.40 -19.18 22.95
C ARG A 753 41.87 -20.63 22.78
N LEU A 754 42.96 -20.97 23.48
CA LEU A 754 43.52 -22.32 23.70
C LEU A 754 44.02 -23.09 22.46
N THR A 755 43.20 -23.21 21.42
CA THR A 755 43.38 -24.16 20.31
C THR A 755 43.89 -23.53 19.03
N HIS A 756 43.58 -22.26 18.79
CA HIS A 756 43.86 -21.58 17.53
C HIS A 756 44.90 -20.48 17.70
N TYR A 757 46.09 -20.87 18.17
CA TYR A 757 47.25 -19.97 18.20
C TYR A 757 47.63 -19.63 16.76
N HIS A 758 47.54 -18.36 16.38
CA HIS A 758 47.58 -17.95 14.98
C HIS A 758 48.37 -16.67 14.77
N GLU A 759 48.82 -16.45 13.53
CA GLU A 759 49.57 -15.26 13.10
C GLU A 759 48.98 -14.65 11.83
N GLY A 760 49.09 -13.32 11.71
CA GLY A 760 48.79 -12.59 10.49
C GLY A 760 50.00 -12.60 9.58
N LEU A 761 49.91 -13.27 8.43
CA LEU A 761 51.02 -13.38 7.49
C LEU A 761 51.40 -12.01 6.89
N PRO A 762 52.67 -11.77 6.52
CA PRO A 762 53.12 -10.47 6.03
C PRO A 762 52.46 -10.03 4.72
N THR A 763 51.91 -8.83 4.69
CA THR A 763 51.53 -8.10 3.48
C THR A 763 52.79 -7.51 2.83
N THR A 764 53.09 -7.91 1.60
CA THR A 764 54.33 -7.56 0.89
C THR A 764 54.16 -6.45 -0.15
N GLY A 765 52.93 -6.03 -0.44
CA GLY A 765 52.61 -4.92 -1.33
C GLY A 765 51.17 -4.45 -1.15
N GLY A 766 50.90 -3.17 -1.46
CA GLY A 766 49.56 -2.58 -1.35
C GLY A 766 49.07 -2.43 0.11
N VAL A 767 47.74 -2.38 0.30
CA VAL A 767 47.11 -2.21 1.63
C VAL A 767 46.06 -3.29 1.82
N ARG A 768 46.13 -4.05 2.92
CA ARG A 768 45.15 -5.09 3.25
C ARG A 768 44.23 -4.62 4.37
N TYR A 769 42.91 -4.67 4.16
CA TYR A 769 41.90 -4.34 5.17
C TYR A 769 41.13 -5.58 5.63
N ILE A 770 40.95 -5.71 6.94
CA ILE A 770 40.09 -6.75 7.55
C ILE A 770 39.22 -6.15 8.66
N ALA A 771 37.97 -6.60 8.77
CA ALA A 771 37.14 -6.32 9.94
C ALA A 771 37.20 -7.52 10.90
N VAL A 772 37.53 -7.26 12.17
CA VAL A 772 37.71 -8.29 13.19
C VAL A 772 36.73 -8.03 14.33
N SER A 773 36.16 -9.09 14.87
CA SER A 773 35.38 -9.01 16.12
C SER A 773 35.72 -10.16 17.04
N PHE A 774 36.05 -9.80 18.27
CA PHE A 774 36.28 -10.71 19.38
C PHE A 774 34.97 -10.89 20.13
N VAL A 775 34.33 -12.05 19.96
CA VAL A 775 32.95 -12.29 20.41
C VAL A 775 32.93 -13.21 21.62
N ASP A 776 32.06 -12.89 22.57
CA ASP A 776 31.91 -13.55 23.87
C ASP A 776 33.26 -13.67 24.62
N PRO A 777 33.89 -12.54 24.97
CA PRO A 777 35.22 -12.48 25.60
C PRO A 777 35.30 -13.06 27.01
#